data_AF-A0A3A4ZID0-F1
#
_entry.id   AF-A0A3A4ZID0-F1
#
_cell.length_a   1.000
_cell.length_b   1.000
_cell.length_c   1.000
_cell.angle_alpha   90.00
_cell.angle_beta   90.00
_cell.angle_gamma   90.00
#
_symmetry.space_group_name_H-M   'P 1'
#
loop_
_entity.id
_entity.type
_entity.pdbx_description
1 polymer ?
#
loop_
_entity_poly.entity_id
_entity_poly.type
_entity_poly.pdbx_seq_one_letter_code
_entity_poly.pdbx_strand_id
1 'polypeptide(L)'
;MKSKLFNPSILIATVISVSLFFCIGLYRLEIDTDILDDLPADPIIQDALRVFKNHEIQDQLAVDVSLDNADVGRLAEYGQRVEDRLRESGLFKSVGFSDFGHAMPALLTSITRNLPLMFTEKGLMDQVLPLIEKDAVLKRLDELHRDLSNLDTIGQAEVIANDPLGLNRLVMARLASLAPSQNAYFYKERLISSDNRHLLVIAAPSSSGTDTLFSRKIVELMESISLSLTQEARQRSDRLTLTPVGAYRAALDNELIARKDVRKAILFAMAGVALLLLFAFPRPYIGLLSLLPSIAGTMTAFFVYSLFHKSISIMVLGFGGAIISMTVDYGIGYFLFLDRPEWSTGKNASREVRSVGLLALLTTIGAFAALSLSGFPLLQQLGEFTFLGMLLSFLFVHSVFPLIFPAIPPARPRSLPLQKIVNRLCRFGKRGAAVALLFALVMLFFAKPEFNVDLGSMNTVTKETAAADRLIASVWGNVLNKVFLLVQGESVTELQDKGDRFLKSLDQEISSGGLASGFVPSMIFPGRERRNENLSAWRSFWTGSRVAALKENLEKSADIGFSPSAFEPFYRTLESSWKPEEGMNIPEELYSLLGIKRSRDKSSWVQVMTFTTGSTFDNEHFYAAYRSLGSIFDPTLFSKKLGDLLFSTFLKMLFIVGSGVIVLVLLFFVNLRLTIVSLTPVIFAFICTLGTLNLLGRSLDISTLMLSIVAIGLGIDYSLYFVRSYQRYRDPSHPSFGLIRTTVFMAAATTLIGFGVLCFAEHNLLRSVGMTSTFAVGYALLGAFLLLPPLMEFLLQDQENTVYQGGDQKSRILRRYKNMETYPRLFARFKLLFDPMFQELPALLRFCPGKVRTILDIGTGYGVPACWLLEQFQGSKVYGIEPDAERAAFASKAVGKGGAIVTGRAPDLPPAPAPADLATMLDMVHYLNDEDLRLALERLYGTLSGKGTVIIRVAMTPRRKFPWTWWLEGLKLKAGGIRGSYRSAEEMASRIAEAGFAVEHSDFSGSHRELAWFVLKKQGVK
;
A
#
# COMPACT_ATOMS: atom_id res chain seq x y z
N MET A 1 48.70 13.38 1.66
CA MET A 1 47.73 14.05 2.56
C MET A 1 47.20 13.03 3.57
N LYS A 2 47.40 13.23 4.88
CA LYS A 2 46.73 12.42 5.91
C LYS A 2 45.25 12.83 5.95
N SER A 3 44.40 12.23 5.14
CA SER A 3 42.95 12.41 5.26
C SER A 3 42.51 11.92 6.64
N LYS A 4 41.77 12.72 7.41
CA LYS A 4 41.11 12.26 8.65
C LYS A 4 40.34 10.98 8.31
N LEU A 5 40.53 9.90 9.07
CA LEU A 5 39.89 8.60 8.79
C LEU A 5 38.40 8.59 9.20
N PHE A 6 38.02 9.43 10.15
CA PHE A 6 36.66 9.51 10.68
C PHE A 6 36.40 10.93 11.23
N ASN A 7 35.22 11.48 10.97
CA ASN A 7 34.82 12.81 11.44
C ASN A 7 33.69 12.71 12.49
N PRO A 8 34.02 12.63 13.80
CA PRO A 8 33.02 12.45 14.86
C PRO A 8 32.09 13.65 15.02
N SER A 9 32.56 14.87 14.76
CA SER A 9 31.73 16.08 14.87
C SER A 9 30.57 16.10 13.89
N ILE A 10 30.81 15.65 12.65
CA ILE A 10 29.78 15.56 11.61
C ILE A 10 28.76 14.47 11.99
N LEU A 11 29.23 13.33 12.52
CA LEU A 11 28.33 12.27 12.99
C LEU A 11 27.42 12.78 14.11
N ILE A 12 27.98 13.43 15.14
CA ILE A 12 27.22 13.96 16.27
C ILE A 12 26.20 15.00 15.80
N ALA A 13 26.63 15.97 14.98
CA ALA A 13 25.74 16.98 14.41
C ALA A 13 24.58 16.33 13.63
N THR A 14 24.89 15.32 12.83
CA THR A 14 23.89 14.57 12.04
C THR A 14 22.89 13.84 12.95
N VAL A 15 23.37 13.14 13.98
CA VAL A 15 22.50 12.43 14.94
C VAL A 15 21.58 13.42 15.68
N ILE A 16 22.10 14.57 16.10
CA ILE A 16 21.30 15.62 16.75
C ILE A 16 20.23 16.15 15.80
N SER A 17 20.59 16.51 14.56
CA SER A 17 19.63 17.04 13.58
C SER A 17 18.54 16.03 13.22
N VAL A 18 18.90 14.78 12.96
CA VAL A 18 17.94 13.70 12.64
C VAL A 18 17.01 13.43 13.82
N SER A 19 17.54 13.39 15.05
CA SER A 19 16.74 13.19 16.25
C SER A 19 15.77 14.36 16.48
N LEU A 20 16.22 15.60 16.26
CA LEU A 20 15.37 16.78 16.34
C LEU A 20 14.22 16.74 15.32
N PHE A 21 14.52 16.43 14.05
CA PHE A 21 13.49 16.28 13.02
C PHE A 21 12.48 15.20 13.37
N PHE A 22 12.95 14.06 13.87
CA PHE A 22 12.06 12.98 14.29
C PHE A 22 11.16 13.38 15.46
N CYS A 23 11.71 14.07 16.49
CA CYS A 23 10.92 14.59 17.61
C CYS A 23 9.86 15.60 17.15
N ILE A 24 10.19 16.48 16.18
CA ILE A 24 9.21 17.40 15.59
C ILE A 24 8.12 16.62 14.85
N GLY A 25 8.49 15.58 14.11
CA GLY A 25 7.53 14.70 13.44
C GLY A 25 6.58 14.02 14.43
N LEU A 26 7.10 13.50 15.55
CA LEU A 26 6.30 12.85 16.60
C LEU A 26 5.30 13.80 17.25
N TYR A 27 5.64 15.08 17.34
CA TYR A 27 4.74 16.09 17.89
C TYR A 27 3.63 16.50 16.92
N ARG A 28 3.87 16.41 15.61
CA ARG A 28 2.90 16.87 14.58
C ARG A 28 1.96 15.79 14.07
N LEU A 29 2.39 14.52 14.12
CA LEU A 29 1.71 13.43 13.45
C LEU A 29 0.87 12.62 14.45
N GLU A 30 -0.43 12.48 14.19
CA GLU A 30 -1.32 11.60 14.94
C GLU A 30 -1.24 10.17 14.40
N ILE A 31 -1.31 9.16 15.27
CA ILE A 31 -1.32 7.76 14.86
C ILE A 31 -2.78 7.32 14.76
N ASP A 32 -3.22 7.05 13.53
CA ASP A 32 -4.57 6.60 13.25
C ASP A 32 -4.67 5.07 13.31
N THR A 33 -5.79 4.59 13.81
CA THR A 33 -6.13 3.17 13.96
C THR A 33 -7.42 2.81 13.24
N ASP A 34 -8.20 3.79 12.76
CA ASP A 34 -9.44 3.53 12.03
C ASP A 34 -9.15 3.34 10.54
N ILE A 35 -9.75 2.30 9.95
CA ILE A 35 -9.58 1.93 8.53
C ILE A 35 -10.77 2.46 7.70
N LEU A 36 -11.88 2.86 8.34
CA LEU A 36 -13.12 3.23 7.65
C LEU A 36 -13.04 4.57 6.94
N ASP A 37 -12.27 5.52 7.47
CA ASP A 37 -12.00 6.81 6.82
C ASP A 37 -11.07 6.65 5.60
N ASP A 38 -10.41 5.50 5.47
CA ASP A 38 -9.46 5.16 4.40
C ASP A 38 -10.10 4.35 3.25
N LEU A 39 -11.44 4.27 3.17
CA LEU A 39 -12.13 3.53 2.10
C LEU A 39 -12.25 4.35 0.78
N PRO A 40 -12.24 3.68 -0.39
CA PRO A 40 -12.29 4.36 -1.68
C PRO A 40 -13.64 5.04 -1.93
N ALA A 41 -13.62 6.10 -2.75
CA ALA A 41 -14.81 6.86 -3.12
C ALA A 41 -15.68 6.10 -4.15
N ASP A 42 -16.75 5.46 -3.69
CA ASP A 42 -17.78 4.81 -4.51
C ASP A 42 -19.19 5.10 -3.91
N PRO A 43 -20.25 5.25 -4.73
CA PRO A 43 -21.59 5.54 -4.21
C PRO A 43 -22.10 4.53 -3.17
N ILE A 44 -21.85 3.23 -3.37
CA ILE A 44 -22.31 2.16 -2.45
C ILE A 44 -21.55 2.29 -1.12
N ILE A 45 -20.24 2.54 -1.19
CA ILE A 45 -19.39 2.74 0.00
C ILE A 45 -19.78 4.02 0.73
N GLN A 46 -20.07 5.10 0.00
CA GLN A 46 -20.50 6.37 0.60
C GLN A 46 -21.88 6.27 1.26
N ASP A 47 -22.81 5.53 0.66
CA ASP A 47 -24.11 5.25 1.27
C ASP A 47 -23.94 4.44 2.57
N ALA A 48 -23.07 3.43 2.57
CA ALA A 48 -22.70 2.69 3.78
C ALA A 48 -22.14 3.60 4.87
N LEU A 49 -21.17 4.47 4.53
CA LEU A 49 -20.59 5.44 5.46
C LEU A 49 -21.62 6.46 5.98
N ARG A 50 -22.59 6.87 5.16
CA ARG A 50 -23.70 7.74 5.60
C ARG A 50 -24.62 7.01 6.58
N VAL A 51 -24.94 5.75 6.32
CA VAL A 51 -25.72 4.91 7.24
C VAL A 51 -24.96 4.75 8.56
N PHE A 52 -23.67 4.40 8.55
CA PHE A 52 -22.85 4.29 9.77
C PHE A 52 -22.78 5.60 10.56
N LYS A 53 -22.60 6.74 9.89
CA LYS A 53 -22.58 8.06 10.55
C LYS A 53 -23.92 8.42 11.21
N ASN A 54 -25.03 7.91 10.69
CA ASN A 54 -26.38 8.24 11.12
C ASN A 54 -27.11 7.05 11.75
N HIS A 55 -26.45 5.95 12.06
CA HIS A 55 -27.08 4.83 12.73
C HIS A 55 -26.12 4.22 13.74
N GLU A 56 -26.57 4.03 14.97
CA GLU A 56 -25.70 3.62 16.09
C GLU A 56 -25.33 2.14 16.07
N ILE A 57 -25.65 1.41 14.98
CA ILE A 57 -25.52 -0.07 14.90
C ILE A 57 -24.09 -0.58 14.97
N GLN A 58 -23.12 0.13 14.39
CA GLN A 58 -21.72 -0.33 14.46
C GLN A 58 -21.16 -0.24 15.87
N ASP A 59 -21.65 0.71 16.67
CA ASP A 59 -21.07 0.99 17.98
C ASP A 59 -21.80 0.28 19.12
N GLN A 60 -22.90 -0.43 18.86
CA GLN A 60 -23.67 -1.08 19.94
C GLN A 60 -22.83 -2.11 20.70
N LEU A 61 -22.90 -2.00 22.02
CA LEU A 61 -22.48 -3.01 22.97
C LEU A 61 -23.65 -3.96 23.19
N ALA A 62 -23.48 -5.23 22.85
CA ALA A 62 -24.38 -6.31 23.24
C ALA A 62 -23.73 -7.11 24.38
N VAL A 63 -24.43 -7.32 25.48
CA VAL A 63 -23.96 -8.16 26.59
C VAL A 63 -24.94 -9.31 26.75
N ASP A 64 -24.45 -10.52 26.50
CA ASP A 64 -25.16 -11.74 26.88
C ASP A 64 -24.90 -12.02 28.37
N VAL A 65 -25.96 -12.00 29.15
CA VAL A 65 -25.98 -12.39 30.55
C VAL A 65 -26.52 -13.81 30.59
N SER A 66 -25.67 -14.78 30.95
CA SER A 66 -26.06 -16.20 30.94
C SER A 66 -25.94 -16.86 32.31
N LEU A 67 -26.90 -17.74 32.60
CA LEU A 67 -26.95 -18.60 33.78
C LEU A 67 -27.04 -20.07 33.34
N ASP A 68 -26.21 -20.93 33.92
CA ASP A 68 -26.23 -22.38 33.63
C ASP A 68 -27.61 -23.01 33.94
N ASN A 69 -28.26 -22.53 35.00
CA ASN A 69 -29.60 -22.95 35.41
C ASN A 69 -30.65 -21.93 34.93
N ALA A 70 -31.74 -22.42 34.32
CA ALA A 70 -32.84 -21.58 33.86
C ALA A 70 -33.62 -20.98 35.05
N ASP A 71 -33.31 -19.72 35.38
CA ASP A 71 -34.05 -18.91 36.37
C ASP A 71 -34.17 -17.47 35.84
N VAL A 72 -35.32 -17.19 35.21
CA VAL A 72 -35.62 -15.88 34.60
C VAL A 72 -35.62 -14.75 35.63
N GLY A 73 -35.98 -15.03 36.89
CA GLY A 73 -36.01 -14.05 37.96
C GLY A 73 -34.60 -13.57 38.32
N ARG A 74 -33.68 -14.52 38.55
CA ARG A 74 -32.26 -14.22 38.82
C ARG A 74 -31.56 -13.61 37.61
N LEU A 75 -31.85 -14.13 36.42
CA LEU A 75 -31.31 -13.61 35.17
C LEU A 75 -31.67 -12.13 34.99
N ALA A 76 -32.93 -11.77 35.26
CA ALA A 76 -33.39 -10.38 35.22
C ALA A 76 -32.75 -9.50 36.32
N GLU A 77 -32.50 -10.03 37.52
CA GLU A 77 -31.78 -9.32 38.59
C GLU A 77 -30.34 -8.99 38.15
N TYR A 78 -29.60 -9.98 37.62
CA TYR A 78 -28.25 -9.75 37.11
C TYR A 78 -28.24 -8.80 35.90
N GLY A 79 -29.18 -8.96 34.98
CA GLY A 79 -29.36 -8.05 33.84
C GLY A 79 -29.58 -6.61 34.30
N GLN A 80 -30.44 -6.39 35.31
CA GLN A 80 -30.65 -5.06 35.90
C GLN A 80 -29.36 -4.48 36.47
N ARG A 81 -28.56 -5.26 37.20
CA ARG A 81 -27.28 -4.80 37.74
C ARG A 81 -26.30 -4.40 36.64
N VAL A 82 -26.27 -5.13 35.54
CA VAL A 82 -25.46 -4.77 34.36
C VAL A 82 -25.94 -3.45 33.79
N GLU A 83 -27.24 -3.28 33.57
CA GLU A 83 -27.82 -2.02 33.06
C GLU A 83 -27.50 -0.83 33.96
N ASP A 84 -27.68 -0.95 35.28
CA ASP A 84 -27.42 0.14 36.23
C ASP A 84 -25.96 0.56 36.22
N ARG A 85 -25.02 -0.40 36.22
CA ARG A 85 -23.58 -0.13 36.14
C ARG A 85 -23.18 0.53 34.82
N LEU A 86 -23.81 0.15 33.71
CA LEU A 86 -23.58 0.79 32.42
C LEU A 86 -24.11 2.23 32.43
N ARG A 87 -25.31 2.48 32.99
CA ARG A 87 -25.87 3.84 33.13
C ARG A 87 -25.02 4.73 34.04
N GLU A 88 -24.60 4.23 35.21
CA GLU A 88 -23.75 4.95 36.17
C GLU A 88 -22.39 5.35 35.60
N SER A 89 -21.88 4.60 34.61
CA SER A 89 -20.57 4.89 34.01
C SER A 89 -20.50 6.20 33.23
N GLY A 90 -21.64 6.71 32.75
CA GLY A 90 -21.69 7.87 31.84
C GLY A 90 -21.09 7.62 30.45
N LEU A 91 -20.68 6.38 30.13
CA LEU A 91 -20.09 6.06 28.82
C LEU A 91 -21.14 5.81 27.74
N PHE A 92 -22.40 5.59 28.11
CA PHE A 92 -23.49 5.20 27.20
C PHE A 92 -24.58 6.26 27.17
N LYS A 93 -25.18 6.46 25.99
CA LYS A 93 -26.35 7.36 25.81
C LYS A 93 -27.64 6.67 26.21
N SER A 94 -27.75 5.38 25.88
CA SER A 94 -28.89 4.53 26.19
C SER A 94 -28.40 3.14 26.59
N VAL A 95 -29.15 2.49 27.49
CA VAL A 95 -28.82 1.18 28.06
C VAL A 95 -30.12 0.41 28.29
N GLY A 96 -30.14 -0.85 27.84
CA GLY A 96 -31.28 -1.75 27.97
C GLY A 96 -32.41 -1.40 26.99
N PHE A 97 -33.58 -1.97 27.24
CA PHE A 97 -34.80 -1.68 26.48
C PHE A 97 -35.80 -0.81 27.27
N SER A 98 -35.32 -0.06 28.26
CA SER A 98 -36.18 0.83 29.08
C SER A 98 -36.90 1.87 28.23
N ASP A 99 -36.22 2.44 27.23
CA ASP A 99 -36.83 3.39 26.28
C ASP A 99 -37.95 2.72 25.48
N PHE A 100 -37.81 1.44 25.16
CA PHE A 100 -38.85 0.64 24.51
C PHE A 100 -40.04 0.43 25.45
N GLY A 101 -39.78 0.07 26.72
CA GLY A 101 -40.80 -0.10 27.76
C GLY A 101 -41.65 1.16 27.97
N HIS A 102 -40.99 2.33 28.08
CA HIS A 102 -41.67 3.62 28.22
C HIS A 102 -42.43 4.05 26.96
N ALA A 103 -41.94 3.71 25.77
CA ALA A 103 -42.61 4.02 24.51
C ALA A 103 -43.85 3.16 24.24
N MET A 104 -43.94 1.94 24.79
CA MET A 104 -45.03 1.00 24.46
C MET A 104 -46.42 1.46 24.88
N PRO A 105 -46.66 2.02 26.08
CA PRO A 105 -47.97 2.56 26.45
C PRO A 105 -48.42 3.69 25.52
N ALA A 106 -47.51 4.61 25.17
CA ALA A 106 -47.79 5.70 24.24
C ALA A 106 -48.13 5.17 22.84
N LEU A 107 -47.34 4.20 22.35
CA LEU A 107 -47.57 3.53 21.07
C LEU A 107 -48.92 2.81 21.03
N LEU A 108 -49.25 2.02 22.07
CA LEU A 108 -50.51 1.29 22.16
C LEU A 108 -51.71 2.25 22.20
N THR A 109 -51.58 3.35 22.93
CA THR A 109 -52.61 4.41 23.00
C THR A 109 -52.79 5.08 21.63
N SER A 110 -51.69 5.44 20.95
CA SER A 110 -51.72 6.02 19.61
C SER A 110 -52.34 5.06 18.57
N ILE A 111 -52.03 3.77 18.63
CA ILE A 111 -52.62 2.74 17.75
C ILE A 111 -54.12 2.65 18.01
N THR A 112 -54.52 2.48 19.28
CA THR A 112 -55.92 2.24 19.66
C THR A 112 -56.81 3.43 19.29
N ARG A 113 -56.34 4.67 19.50
CA ARG A 113 -57.10 5.89 19.11
C ARG A 113 -57.25 6.06 17.60
N ASN A 114 -56.35 5.47 16.82
CA ASN A 114 -56.28 5.69 15.38
C ASN A 114 -56.54 4.41 14.54
N LEU A 115 -57.18 3.39 15.13
CA LEU A 115 -57.53 2.14 14.44
C LEU A 115 -58.17 2.35 13.04
N PRO A 116 -59.08 3.32 12.83
CA PRO A 116 -59.65 3.58 11.50
C PRO A 116 -58.64 3.88 10.38
N LEU A 117 -57.41 4.25 10.74
CA LEU A 117 -56.34 4.61 9.81
C LEU A 117 -55.32 3.47 9.60
N MET A 118 -55.43 2.35 10.30
CA MET A 118 -54.39 1.30 10.35
C MET A 118 -54.63 0.12 9.40
N PHE A 119 -55.82 0.01 8.83
CA PHE A 119 -56.22 -1.14 8.01
C PHE A 119 -56.47 -0.74 6.56
N THR A 120 -55.88 -1.52 5.65
CA THR A 120 -56.22 -1.47 4.23
C THR A 120 -57.53 -2.21 3.99
N GLU A 121 -58.15 -2.01 2.83
CA GLU A 121 -59.36 -2.76 2.44
C GLU A 121 -59.15 -4.27 2.54
N LYS A 122 -58.03 -4.78 2.02
CA LYS A 122 -57.65 -6.18 2.13
C LYS A 122 -57.49 -6.62 3.60
N GLY A 123 -56.83 -5.81 4.43
CA GLY A 123 -56.68 -6.12 5.86
C GLY A 123 -58.01 -6.19 6.61
N LEU A 124 -58.97 -5.33 6.25
CA LEU A 124 -60.32 -5.38 6.83
C LEU A 124 -61.06 -6.66 6.46
N MET A 125 -60.97 -7.09 5.19
CA MET A 125 -61.63 -8.32 4.74
C MET A 125 -60.95 -9.58 5.27
N ASP A 126 -59.62 -9.64 5.26
CA ASP A 126 -58.87 -10.86 5.61
C ASP A 126 -58.72 -11.05 7.12
N GLN A 127 -58.59 -9.96 7.89
CA GLN A 127 -58.22 -10.02 9.31
C GLN A 127 -59.32 -9.52 10.25
N VAL A 128 -60.13 -8.53 9.85
CA VAL A 128 -61.16 -7.94 10.74
C VAL A 128 -62.52 -8.59 10.56
N LEU A 129 -62.91 -8.95 9.34
CA LEU A 129 -64.19 -9.61 9.05
C LEU A 129 -64.40 -10.90 9.86
N PRO A 130 -63.41 -11.81 10.03
CA PRO A 130 -63.58 -13.01 10.85
C PRO A 130 -63.79 -12.69 12.34
N LEU A 131 -63.30 -11.54 12.82
CA LEU A 131 -63.38 -11.15 14.24
C LEU A 131 -64.74 -10.56 14.62
N ILE A 132 -65.54 -10.11 13.64
CA ILE A 132 -66.87 -9.53 13.86
C ILE A 132 -68.00 -10.55 13.71
N GLU A 133 -67.68 -11.80 13.33
CA GLU A 133 -68.63 -12.88 13.31
C GLU A 133 -69.11 -13.21 14.74
N LYS A 134 -70.39 -13.59 14.87
CA LYS A 134 -71.06 -13.77 16.15
C LYS A 134 -70.29 -14.65 17.13
N ASP A 135 -69.82 -15.81 16.69
CA ASP A 135 -69.12 -16.77 17.55
C ASP A 135 -67.74 -16.24 17.99
N ALA A 136 -67.04 -15.50 17.12
CA ALA A 136 -65.76 -14.87 17.44
C ALA A 136 -65.94 -13.74 18.46
N VAL A 137 -66.97 -12.90 18.30
CA VAL A 137 -67.29 -11.80 19.23
C VAL A 137 -67.65 -12.35 20.61
N LEU A 138 -68.53 -13.36 20.69
CA LEU A 138 -68.92 -13.97 21.96
C LEU A 138 -67.74 -14.62 22.67
N LYS A 139 -66.91 -15.37 21.94
CA LYS A 139 -65.67 -15.95 22.48
C LYS A 139 -64.72 -14.87 23.01
N ARG A 140 -64.58 -13.76 22.27
CA ARG A 140 -63.72 -12.64 22.67
C ARG A 140 -64.21 -11.96 23.94
N LEU A 141 -65.52 -11.80 24.09
CA LEU A 141 -66.14 -11.24 25.30
C LEU A 141 -65.90 -12.13 26.53
N ASP A 142 -66.01 -13.45 26.40
CA ASP A 142 -65.68 -14.40 27.46
C ASP A 142 -64.19 -14.33 27.86
N GLU A 143 -63.29 -14.20 26.87
CA GLU A 143 -61.86 -13.98 27.12
C GLU A 143 -61.61 -12.68 27.88
N LEU A 144 -62.22 -11.57 27.45
CA LEU A 144 -62.07 -10.27 28.11
C LEU A 144 -62.61 -10.28 29.55
N HIS A 145 -63.73 -10.95 29.80
CA HIS A 145 -64.29 -11.11 31.14
C HIS A 145 -63.34 -11.87 32.07
N ARG A 146 -62.76 -12.97 31.57
CA ARG A 146 -61.73 -13.73 32.29
C ARG A 146 -60.47 -12.92 32.51
N ASP A 147 -60.01 -12.20 31.51
CA ASP A 147 -58.80 -11.36 31.59
C ASP A 147 -59.00 -10.27 32.66
N LEU A 148 -60.13 -9.55 32.64
CA LEU A 148 -60.44 -8.50 33.62
C LEU A 148 -60.61 -9.01 35.07
N SER A 149 -60.82 -10.32 35.25
CA SER A 149 -60.88 -10.95 36.57
C SER A 149 -59.49 -11.22 37.17
N ASN A 150 -58.43 -11.10 36.37
CA ASN A 150 -57.04 -11.27 36.83
C ASN A 150 -56.43 -9.93 37.29
N LEU A 151 -55.57 -9.99 38.31
CA LEU A 151 -54.88 -8.82 38.88
C LEU A 151 -53.93 -8.12 37.88
N ASP A 152 -53.48 -8.82 36.84
CA ASP A 152 -52.54 -8.29 35.83
C ASP A 152 -53.19 -7.33 34.81
N THR A 153 -54.53 -7.22 34.84
CA THR A 153 -55.33 -6.49 33.82
C THR A 153 -55.84 -5.14 34.33
N ILE A 154 -55.45 -4.75 35.56
CA ILE A 154 -55.79 -3.47 36.18
C ILE A 154 -55.26 -2.32 35.30
N GLY A 155 -56.16 -1.44 34.86
CA GLY A 155 -55.83 -0.30 34.00
C GLY A 155 -56.01 -0.52 32.49
N GLN A 156 -56.33 -1.74 32.03
CA GLN A 156 -56.59 -2.01 30.61
C GLN A 156 -58.04 -1.75 30.18
N ALA A 157 -58.93 -1.40 31.11
CA ALA A 157 -60.35 -1.17 30.84
C ALA A 157 -60.60 -0.10 29.77
N GLU A 158 -59.81 0.98 29.75
CA GLU A 158 -59.91 2.02 28.72
C GLU A 158 -59.49 1.50 27.34
N VAL A 159 -58.42 0.71 27.25
CA VAL A 159 -57.97 0.11 25.99
C VAL A 159 -59.02 -0.88 25.45
N ILE A 160 -59.59 -1.70 26.34
CA ILE A 160 -60.66 -2.66 26.01
C ILE A 160 -61.94 -1.94 25.56
N ALA A 161 -62.32 -0.85 26.22
CA ALA A 161 -63.49 -0.04 25.85
C ALA A 161 -63.36 0.61 24.46
N ASN A 162 -62.12 0.98 24.08
CA ASN A 162 -61.82 1.56 22.77
C ASN A 162 -61.54 0.51 21.68
N ASP A 163 -61.31 -0.75 22.05
CA ASP A 163 -61.04 -1.86 21.13
C ASP A 163 -61.49 -3.23 21.70
N PRO A 164 -62.81 -3.50 21.75
CA PRO A 164 -63.34 -4.75 22.26
C PRO A 164 -62.97 -5.97 21.41
N LEU A 165 -62.62 -5.76 20.14
CA LEU A 165 -62.28 -6.83 19.20
C LEU A 165 -60.79 -7.20 19.26
N GLY A 166 -59.93 -6.36 19.85
CA GLY A 166 -58.49 -6.57 19.90
C GLY A 166 -57.80 -6.30 18.55
N LEU A 167 -58.31 -5.36 17.76
CA LEU A 167 -57.73 -4.93 16.49
C LEU A 167 -56.30 -4.38 16.66
N ASN A 168 -56.01 -3.76 17.80
CA ASN A 168 -54.66 -3.27 18.13
C ASN A 168 -53.63 -4.42 18.16
N ARG A 169 -54.03 -5.65 18.51
CA ARG A 169 -53.14 -6.83 18.51
C ARG A 169 -52.66 -7.17 17.10
N LEU A 170 -53.53 -7.00 16.09
CA LEU A 170 -53.17 -7.18 14.67
C LEU A 170 -52.14 -6.15 14.20
N VAL A 171 -52.26 -4.90 14.68
CA VAL A 171 -51.32 -3.83 14.35
C VAL A 171 -50.00 -4.04 15.10
N MET A 172 -50.05 -4.40 16.38
CA MET A 172 -48.86 -4.70 17.19
C MET A 172 -48.07 -5.89 16.65
N ALA A 173 -48.72 -6.89 16.05
CA ALA A 173 -48.04 -8.01 15.39
C ALA A 173 -47.10 -7.54 14.27
N ARG A 174 -47.34 -6.38 13.64
CA ARG A 174 -46.45 -5.79 12.63
C ARG A 174 -45.12 -5.30 13.22
N LEU A 175 -45.04 -5.05 14.52
CA LEU A 175 -43.80 -4.68 15.22
C LEU A 175 -42.90 -5.88 15.51
N ALA A 176 -43.36 -7.11 15.30
CA ALA A 176 -42.55 -8.30 15.55
C ALA A 176 -41.23 -8.30 14.75
N SER A 177 -41.20 -7.64 13.58
CA SER A 177 -39.98 -7.47 12.78
C SER A 177 -38.93 -6.52 13.39
N LEU A 178 -39.30 -5.72 14.40
CA LEU A 178 -38.36 -4.92 15.20
C LEU A 178 -37.69 -5.74 16.29
N ALA A 179 -38.21 -6.91 16.64
CA ALA A 179 -37.61 -7.76 17.65
C ALA A 179 -36.18 -8.17 17.21
N PRO A 180 -35.18 -8.09 18.11
CA PRO A 180 -33.80 -8.45 17.78
C PRO A 180 -33.64 -9.91 17.33
N SER A 181 -34.48 -10.80 17.86
CA SER A 181 -34.49 -12.23 17.58
C SER A 181 -35.92 -12.79 17.54
N GLN A 182 -36.14 -13.81 16.70
CA GLN A 182 -37.42 -14.54 16.63
C GLN A 182 -37.59 -15.58 17.75
N ASN A 183 -36.49 -15.99 18.40
CA ASN A 183 -36.47 -17.01 19.46
C ASN A 183 -36.31 -16.40 20.86
N ALA A 184 -36.84 -15.19 21.05
CA ALA A 184 -36.73 -14.44 22.29
C ALA A 184 -38.06 -13.77 22.66
N TYR A 185 -38.24 -13.47 23.94
CA TYR A 185 -39.43 -12.79 24.45
C TYR A 185 -39.05 -11.74 25.51
N PHE A 186 -39.93 -10.76 25.74
CA PHE A 186 -39.71 -9.73 26.76
C PHE A 186 -40.22 -10.19 28.13
N TYR A 187 -39.40 -10.02 29.17
CA TYR A 187 -39.77 -10.19 30.56
C TYR A 187 -39.30 -8.96 31.36
N LYS A 188 -40.25 -8.21 31.96
CA LYS A 188 -39.99 -6.96 32.70
C LYS A 188 -39.03 -6.02 31.93
N GLU A 189 -39.38 -5.70 30.69
CA GLU A 189 -38.60 -4.81 29.80
C GLU A 189 -37.21 -5.33 29.39
N ARG A 190 -36.92 -6.63 29.57
CA ARG A 190 -35.64 -7.25 29.16
C ARG A 190 -35.89 -8.40 28.20
N LEU A 191 -34.97 -8.58 27.26
CA LEU A 191 -35.08 -9.64 26.25
C LEU A 191 -34.45 -10.94 26.77
N ILE A 192 -35.24 -12.01 26.81
CA ILE A 192 -34.86 -13.33 27.31
C ILE A 192 -34.91 -14.35 26.17
N SER A 193 -33.94 -15.26 26.14
CA SER A 193 -33.94 -16.38 25.19
C SER A 193 -35.07 -17.36 25.50
N SER A 194 -35.57 -18.03 24.47
CA SER A 194 -36.59 -19.08 24.59
C SER A 194 -36.21 -20.25 25.52
N ASP A 195 -34.93 -20.49 25.75
CA ASP A 195 -34.43 -21.52 26.67
C ASP A 195 -34.24 -21.02 28.11
N ASN A 196 -34.62 -19.77 28.40
CA ASN A 196 -34.61 -19.12 29.72
C ASN A 196 -33.22 -19.03 30.39
N ARG A 197 -32.14 -19.17 29.62
CA ARG A 197 -30.76 -19.14 30.13
C ARG A 197 -29.98 -17.89 29.77
N HIS A 198 -30.45 -17.11 28.80
CA HIS A 198 -29.74 -15.94 28.29
C HIS A 198 -30.63 -14.69 28.33
N LEU A 199 -30.03 -13.57 28.74
CA LEU A 199 -30.63 -12.24 28.71
C LEU A 199 -29.72 -11.31 27.92
N LEU A 200 -30.31 -10.57 26.99
CA LEU A 200 -29.57 -9.62 26.15
C LEU A 200 -29.71 -8.21 26.71
N VAL A 201 -28.58 -7.59 27.04
CA VAL A 201 -28.49 -6.15 27.31
C VAL A 201 -27.86 -5.48 26.09
N ILE A 202 -28.51 -4.46 25.55
CA ILE A 202 -27.94 -3.62 24.47
C ILE A 202 -27.66 -2.24 25.04
N ALA A 203 -26.51 -1.66 24.74
CA ALA A 203 -26.16 -0.30 25.11
C ALA A 203 -25.53 0.45 23.94
N ALA A 204 -25.93 1.71 23.75
CA ALA A 204 -25.38 2.58 22.73
C ALA A 204 -24.32 3.50 23.34
N PRO A 205 -23.04 3.42 22.91
CA PRO A 205 -22.00 4.25 23.47
C PRO A 205 -22.14 5.73 23.10
N SER A 206 -21.52 6.59 23.93
CA SER A 206 -21.46 8.04 23.72
C SER A 206 -20.55 8.46 22.58
N SER A 207 -19.47 7.69 22.33
CA SER A 207 -18.51 7.87 21.24
C SER A 207 -18.47 6.64 20.33
N SER A 208 -17.71 6.73 19.24
CA SER A 208 -17.55 5.60 18.32
C SER A 208 -16.83 4.42 19.00
N GLY A 209 -17.29 3.22 18.69
CA GLY A 209 -16.65 1.97 19.09
C GLY A 209 -15.33 1.72 18.37
N THR A 210 -14.96 2.48 17.32
CA THR A 210 -13.63 2.35 16.71
C THR A 210 -12.56 3.21 17.39
N ASP A 211 -12.97 4.17 18.25
CA ASP A 211 -12.04 4.92 19.10
C ASP A 211 -11.50 4.01 20.20
N THR A 212 -10.21 3.66 20.10
CA THR A 212 -9.61 2.68 21.00
C THR A 212 -9.36 3.23 22.41
N LEU A 213 -9.22 4.55 22.58
CA LEU A 213 -9.12 5.17 23.91
C LEU A 213 -10.45 5.04 24.65
N PHE A 214 -11.54 5.27 23.94
CA PHE A 214 -12.89 5.07 24.48
C PHE A 214 -13.21 3.58 24.67
N SER A 215 -12.81 2.71 23.72
CA SER A 215 -12.99 1.26 23.81
C SER A 215 -12.32 0.64 25.04
N ARG A 216 -11.14 1.13 25.45
CA ARG A 216 -10.47 0.68 26.69
C ARG A 216 -11.33 0.94 27.93
N LYS A 217 -11.97 2.11 28.02
CA LYS A 217 -12.86 2.43 29.13
C LYS A 217 -14.04 1.47 29.21
N ILE A 218 -14.60 1.08 28.07
CA ILE A 218 -15.69 0.08 28.02
C ILE A 218 -15.18 -1.29 28.46
N VAL A 219 -14.01 -1.74 27.98
CA VAL A 219 -13.45 -3.04 28.38
C VAL A 219 -13.18 -3.08 29.89
N GLU A 220 -12.52 -2.06 30.44
CA GLU A 220 -12.24 -1.94 31.89
C GLU A 220 -13.53 -1.94 32.71
N LEU A 221 -14.57 -1.22 32.24
CA LEU A 221 -15.88 -1.24 32.89
C LEU A 221 -16.50 -2.64 32.85
N MET A 222 -16.51 -3.30 31.69
CA MET A 222 -17.11 -4.64 31.56
C MET A 222 -16.37 -5.70 32.35
N GLU A 223 -15.04 -5.65 32.42
CA GLU A 223 -14.25 -6.51 33.28
C GLU A 223 -14.58 -6.28 34.75
N SER A 224 -14.72 -5.01 35.17
CA SER A 224 -15.11 -4.69 36.54
C SER A 224 -16.50 -5.23 36.91
N ILE A 225 -17.47 -5.10 35.99
CA ILE A 225 -18.85 -5.60 36.16
C ILE A 225 -18.84 -7.14 36.22
N SER A 226 -18.13 -7.78 35.30
CA SER A 226 -18.03 -9.24 35.23
C SER A 226 -17.39 -9.82 36.49
N LEU A 227 -16.28 -9.24 36.97
CA LEU A 227 -15.64 -9.67 38.21
C LEU A 227 -16.56 -9.53 39.42
N SER A 228 -17.22 -8.37 39.58
CA SER A 228 -18.10 -8.13 40.73
C SER A 228 -19.32 -9.07 40.73
N LEU A 229 -20.00 -9.21 39.59
CA LEU A 229 -21.23 -9.99 39.50
C LEU A 229 -20.96 -11.50 39.53
N THR A 230 -19.86 -11.96 38.93
CA THR A 230 -19.48 -13.37 39.01
C THR A 230 -19.09 -13.77 40.44
N GLN A 231 -18.48 -12.86 41.21
CA GLN A 231 -18.18 -13.10 42.62
C GLN A 231 -19.46 -13.17 43.47
N GLU A 232 -20.41 -12.25 43.24
CA GLU A 232 -21.73 -12.28 43.89
C GLU A 232 -22.52 -13.56 43.54
N ALA A 233 -22.53 -13.95 42.26
CA ALA A 233 -23.17 -15.17 41.80
C ALA A 233 -22.59 -16.43 42.46
N ARG A 234 -21.26 -16.51 42.59
CA ARG A 234 -20.60 -17.62 43.30
C ARG A 234 -21.03 -17.73 44.76
N GLN A 235 -21.26 -16.60 45.44
CA GLN A 235 -21.78 -16.61 46.83
C GLN A 235 -23.21 -17.16 46.91
N ARG A 236 -24.00 -16.98 45.85
CA ARG A 236 -25.36 -17.51 45.72
C ARG A 236 -25.43 -18.91 45.09
N SER A 237 -24.28 -19.56 44.88
CA SER A 237 -24.14 -20.86 44.18
C SER A 237 -24.60 -20.83 42.71
N ASP A 238 -24.64 -19.66 42.10
CA ASP A 238 -24.95 -19.47 40.69
C ASP A 238 -23.67 -19.45 39.83
N ARG A 239 -23.79 -19.92 38.59
CA ARG A 239 -22.75 -19.81 37.56
C ARG A 239 -23.21 -18.80 36.52
N LEU A 240 -22.85 -17.54 36.77
CA LEU A 240 -23.10 -16.41 35.88
C LEU A 240 -21.92 -16.23 34.93
N THR A 241 -22.21 -16.05 33.64
CA THR A 241 -21.22 -15.63 32.64
C THR A 241 -21.72 -14.39 31.91
N LEU A 242 -20.88 -13.35 31.86
CA LEU A 242 -21.13 -12.16 31.04
C LEU A 242 -20.26 -12.20 29.79
N THR A 243 -20.90 -12.13 28.63
CA THR A 243 -20.23 -12.16 27.33
C THR A 243 -20.54 -10.88 26.56
N PRO A 244 -19.72 -9.82 26.74
CA PRO A 244 -19.88 -8.59 25.98
C PRO A 244 -19.28 -8.71 24.58
N VAL A 245 -20.00 -8.19 23.60
CA VAL A 245 -19.71 -8.18 22.17
C VAL A 245 -19.97 -6.77 21.61
N GLY A 246 -19.19 -6.37 20.62
CA GLY A 246 -19.37 -5.10 19.93
C GLY A 246 -18.09 -4.70 19.17
N ALA A 247 -18.21 -3.73 18.27
CA ALA A 247 -17.08 -3.28 17.46
C ALA A 247 -15.90 -2.78 18.29
N TYR A 248 -16.15 -2.22 19.48
CA TYR A 248 -15.12 -1.75 20.41
C TYR A 248 -14.11 -2.81 20.83
N ARG A 249 -14.54 -4.07 21.00
CA ARG A 249 -13.62 -5.18 21.30
C ARG A 249 -12.77 -5.52 20.09
N ALA A 250 -13.41 -5.63 18.92
CA ALA A 250 -12.72 -5.96 17.68
C ALA A 250 -11.67 -4.88 17.33
N ALA A 251 -12.04 -3.60 17.43
CA ALA A 251 -11.13 -2.47 17.20
C ALA A 251 -9.96 -2.47 18.18
N LEU A 252 -10.22 -2.69 19.49
CA LEU A 252 -9.17 -2.73 20.50
C LEU A 252 -8.25 -3.94 20.34
N ASP A 253 -8.79 -5.13 20.07
CA ASP A 253 -8.01 -6.34 19.78
C ASP A 253 -7.09 -6.10 18.58
N ASN A 254 -7.63 -5.51 17.51
CA ASN A 254 -6.88 -5.20 16.30
C ASN A 254 -5.73 -4.21 16.59
N GLU A 255 -5.97 -3.13 17.37
CA GLU A 255 -4.93 -2.20 17.79
C GLU A 255 -3.85 -2.87 18.65
N LEU A 256 -4.25 -3.59 19.70
CA LEU A 256 -3.32 -4.17 20.66
C LEU A 256 -2.44 -5.24 20.01
N ILE A 257 -3.04 -6.11 19.19
CA ILE A 257 -2.32 -7.14 18.44
C ILE A 257 -1.40 -6.47 17.42
N ALA A 258 -1.89 -5.51 16.62
CA ALA A 258 -1.06 -4.77 15.67
C ALA A 258 0.13 -4.11 16.38
N ARG A 259 -0.10 -3.31 17.43
CA ARG A 259 0.95 -2.56 18.14
C ARG A 259 2.00 -3.48 18.77
N LYS A 260 1.57 -4.63 19.29
CA LYS A 260 2.45 -5.66 19.84
C LYS A 260 3.31 -6.29 18.74
N ASP A 261 2.71 -6.64 17.61
CA ASP A 261 3.39 -7.26 16.47
C ASP A 261 4.35 -6.30 15.79
N VAL A 262 3.95 -5.04 15.56
CA VAL A 262 4.81 -3.98 15.03
C VAL A 262 6.06 -3.80 15.88
N ARG A 263 5.91 -3.73 17.21
CA ARG A 263 7.03 -3.58 18.13
C ARG A 263 7.98 -4.78 18.09
N LYS A 264 7.43 -6.00 18.14
CA LYS A 264 8.21 -7.24 18.01
C LYS A 264 8.90 -7.30 16.66
N ALA A 265 8.21 -6.92 15.58
CA ALA A 265 8.71 -6.98 14.23
C ALA A 265 9.92 -6.08 14.04
N ILE A 266 9.83 -4.81 14.45
CA ILE A 266 10.94 -3.86 14.39
C ILE A 266 12.13 -4.37 15.21
N LEU A 267 11.88 -4.84 16.45
CA LEU A 267 12.94 -5.33 17.34
C LEU A 267 13.66 -6.55 16.76
N PHE A 268 12.92 -7.59 16.36
CA PHE A 268 13.49 -8.82 15.82
C PHE A 268 14.11 -8.64 14.44
N ALA A 269 13.52 -7.80 13.57
CA ALA A 269 14.13 -7.47 12.29
C ALA A 269 15.46 -6.72 12.49
N MET A 270 15.49 -5.71 13.36
CA MET A 270 16.72 -4.96 13.64
C MET A 270 17.79 -5.85 14.30
N ALA A 271 17.41 -6.71 15.25
CA ALA A 271 18.32 -7.67 15.86
C ALA A 271 18.86 -8.69 14.84
N GLY A 272 17.99 -9.22 13.97
CA GLY A 272 18.37 -10.17 12.92
C GLY A 272 19.29 -9.55 11.87
N VAL A 273 18.98 -8.32 11.42
CA VAL A 273 19.83 -7.57 10.49
C VAL A 273 21.17 -7.22 11.14
N ALA A 274 21.18 -6.75 12.40
CA ALA A 274 22.41 -6.48 13.13
C ALA A 274 23.28 -7.75 13.28
N LEU A 275 22.67 -8.90 13.60
CA LEU A 275 23.35 -10.18 13.68
C LEU A 275 23.96 -10.58 12.33
N LEU A 276 23.19 -10.45 11.24
CA LEU A 276 23.68 -10.72 9.88
C LEU A 276 24.88 -9.82 9.53
N LEU A 277 24.78 -8.53 9.83
CA LEU A 277 25.84 -7.53 9.57
C LEU A 277 27.13 -7.82 10.35
N LEU A 278 27.03 -8.34 11.58
CA LEU A 278 28.21 -8.74 12.37
C LEU A 278 29.03 -9.84 11.69
N PHE A 279 28.38 -10.75 10.95
CA PHE A 279 29.05 -11.85 10.24
C PHE A 279 29.42 -11.52 8.78
N ALA A 280 28.83 -10.48 8.21
CA ALA A 280 29.00 -10.12 6.80
C ALA A 280 30.29 -9.35 6.49
N PHE A 281 30.87 -8.65 7.47
CA PHE A 281 32.03 -7.79 7.27
C PHE A 281 33.30 -8.35 7.92
N PRO A 282 34.50 -8.07 7.36
CA PRO A 282 35.76 -8.41 8.01
C PRO A 282 35.90 -7.78 9.40
N ARG A 283 35.36 -6.56 9.56
CA ARG A 283 35.28 -5.79 10.80
C ARG A 283 33.80 -5.64 11.22
N PRO A 284 33.31 -6.45 12.18
CA PRO A 284 31.89 -6.49 12.53
C PRO A 284 31.28 -5.13 12.91
N TYR A 285 32.03 -4.28 13.62
CA TYR A 285 31.56 -2.94 14.02
C TYR A 285 31.28 -2.02 12.83
N ILE A 286 32.04 -2.14 11.72
CA ILE A 286 31.78 -1.36 10.50
C ILE A 286 30.49 -1.82 9.84
N GLY A 287 30.21 -3.13 9.89
CA GLY A 287 28.95 -3.69 9.42
C GLY A 287 27.74 -3.06 10.11
N LEU A 288 27.78 -2.91 11.44
CA LEU A 288 26.68 -2.26 12.19
C LEU A 288 26.45 -0.79 11.79
N LEU A 289 27.50 -0.06 11.40
CA LEU A 289 27.37 1.32 10.95
C LEU A 289 26.55 1.43 9.66
N SER A 290 26.38 0.35 8.89
CA SER A 290 25.51 0.34 7.71
C SER A 290 24.02 0.57 8.01
N LEU A 291 23.59 0.41 9.28
CA LEU A 291 22.24 0.75 9.73
C LEU A 291 21.98 2.27 9.84
N LEU A 292 23.04 3.07 10.03
CA LEU A 292 22.90 4.51 10.27
C LEU A 292 22.15 5.26 9.16
N PRO A 293 22.46 5.08 7.86
CA PRO A 293 21.75 5.77 6.79
C PRO A 293 20.27 5.39 6.71
N SER A 294 19.97 4.13 6.98
CA SER A 294 18.63 3.58 6.93
C SER A 294 17.75 4.12 8.06
N ILE A 295 18.29 4.14 9.29
CA ILE A 295 17.61 4.75 10.45
C ILE A 295 17.45 6.26 10.22
N ALA A 296 18.51 6.95 9.80
CA ALA A 296 18.46 8.39 9.56
C ALA A 296 17.49 8.77 8.44
N GLY A 297 17.48 8.02 7.33
CA GLY A 297 16.56 8.22 6.23
C GLY A 297 15.10 7.98 6.62
N THR A 298 14.82 6.91 7.37
CA THR A 298 13.46 6.59 7.86
C THR A 298 12.96 7.64 8.86
N MET A 299 13.80 8.07 9.81
CA MET A 299 13.47 9.13 10.77
C MET A 299 13.22 10.47 10.08
N THR A 300 14.03 10.81 9.07
CA THR A 300 13.83 12.03 8.28
C THR A 300 12.60 11.93 7.39
N ALA A 301 12.29 10.74 6.84
CA ALA A 301 11.07 10.49 6.08
C ALA A 301 9.82 10.69 6.94
N PHE A 302 9.85 10.23 8.20
CA PHE A 302 8.76 10.46 9.15
C PHE A 302 8.51 11.95 9.39
N PHE A 303 9.59 12.73 9.55
CA PHE A 303 9.49 14.19 9.64
C PHE A 303 8.90 14.80 8.37
N VAL A 304 9.44 14.48 7.19
CA VAL A 304 8.95 15.05 5.91
C VAL A 304 7.48 14.69 5.69
N TYR A 305 7.10 13.44 5.97
CA TYR A 305 5.71 12.99 5.89
C TYR A 305 4.79 13.82 6.81
N SER A 306 5.22 14.12 8.03
CA SER A 306 4.47 14.98 8.97
C SER A 306 4.29 16.43 8.54
N LEU A 307 5.00 16.89 7.51
CA LEU A 307 4.79 18.22 6.95
C LEU A 307 3.57 18.27 6.02
N PHE A 308 3.19 17.13 5.43
CA PHE A 308 2.13 17.03 4.43
C PHE A 308 0.88 16.33 4.95
N HIS A 309 1.02 15.43 5.93
CA HIS A 309 -0.08 14.65 6.50
C HIS A 309 -0.26 14.94 7.98
N LYS A 310 -1.52 14.89 8.43
CA LYS A 310 -1.88 15.05 9.85
C LYS A 310 -1.80 13.75 10.63
N SER A 311 -2.13 12.64 9.98
CA SER A 311 -2.12 11.31 10.59
C SER A 311 -1.34 10.29 9.76
N ILE A 312 -0.93 9.20 10.41
CA ILE A 312 -0.38 8.01 9.76
C ILE A 312 -0.99 6.76 10.40
N SER A 313 -1.33 5.78 9.57
CA SER A 313 -1.82 4.50 10.08
C SER A 313 -0.75 3.77 10.88
N ILE A 314 -1.14 3.19 12.02
CA ILE A 314 -0.26 2.31 12.83
C ILE A 314 0.30 1.13 12.02
N MET A 315 -0.44 0.68 11.00
CA MET A 315 -0.03 -0.41 10.12
C MET A 315 1.17 0.00 9.27
N VAL A 316 1.21 1.24 8.76
CA VAL A 316 2.33 1.78 7.97
C VAL A 316 3.59 1.89 8.82
N LEU A 317 3.47 2.30 10.08
CA LEU A 317 4.57 2.30 11.04
C LEU A 317 5.13 0.88 11.27
N GLY A 318 4.26 -0.13 11.22
CA GLY A 318 4.62 -1.56 11.21
C GLY A 318 5.60 -1.96 10.11
N PHE A 319 5.47 -1.35 8.94
CA PHE A 319 6.39 -1.54 7.82
C PHE A 319 7.73 -0.83 8.01
N GLY A 320 7.87 0.06 9.00
CA GLY A 320 9.13 0.76 9.27
C GLY A 320 10.34 -0.17 9.43
N GLY A 321 10.16 -1.33 10.07
CA GLY A 321 11.21 -2.35 10.18
C GLY A 321 11.59 -2.98 8.83
N ALA A 322 10.62 -3.17 7.94
CA ALA A 322 10.86 -3.64 6.58
C ALA A 322 11.55 -2.55 5.73
N ILE A 323 11.16 -1.28 5.88
CA ILE A 323 11.82 -0.13 5.22
C ILE A 323 13.28 -0.04 5.65
N ILE A 324 13.56 -0.20 6.95
CA ILE A 324 14.94 -0.22 7.46
C ILE A 324 15.72 -1.36 6.80
N SER A 325 15.13 -2.56 6.78
CA SER A 325 15.76 -3.76 6.21
C SER A 325 16.03 -3.66 4.70
N MET A 326 15.16 -2.97 3.96
CA MET A 326 15.32 -2.70 2.53
C MET A 326 16.40 -1.64 2.26
N THR A 327 16.41 -0.53 3.01
CA THR A 327 17.32 0.61 2.79
C THR A 327 18.73 0.44 3.35
N VAL A 328 18.92 -0.57 4.21
CA VAL A 328 20.24 -0.89 4.77
C VAL A 328 21.24 -1.29 3.69
N ASP A 329 20.76 -1.80 2.55
CA ASP A 329 21.57 -2.25 1.43
C ASP A 329 22.48 -1.14 0.84
N TYR A 330 22.01 0.12 0.83
CA TYR A 330 22.80 1.26 0.40
C TYR A 330 24.03 1.46 1.30
N GLY A 331 23.85 1.30 2.62
CA GLY A 331 24.93 1.34 3.60
C GLY A 331 25.88 0.15 3.45
N ILE A 332 25.33 -1.06 3.21
CA ILE A 332 26.11 -2.29 2.99
C ILE A 332 26.99 -2.14 1.74
N GLY A 333 26.40 -1.72 0.62
CA GLY A 333 27.11 -1.51 -0.64
C GLY A 333 28.25 -0.50 -0.48
N TYR A 334 27.98 0.62 0.18
CA TYR A 334 29.00 1.62 0.46
C TYR A 334 30.18 1.06 1.26
N PHE A 335 29.92 0.39 2.39
CA PHE A 335 31.00 -0.11 3.24
C PHE A 335 31.74 -1.31 2.64
N LEU A 336 31.10 -2.18 1.85
CA LEU A 336 31.80 -3.26 1.15
C LEU A 336 32.78 -2.73 0.09
N PHE A 337 32.52 -1.56 -0.49
CA PHE A 337 33.43 -0.88 -1.41
C PHE A 337 34.49 -0.02 -0.70
N LEU A 338 34.25 0.35 0.56
CA LEU A 338 35.19 1.13 1.37
C LEU A 338 36.15 0.24 2.19
N ASP A 339 35.68 -0.86 2.79
CA ASP A 339 36.45 -1.78 3.65
C ASP A 339 37.11 -2.90 2.83
N ARG A 340 37.92 -2.50 1.84
CA ARG A 340 38.67 -3.42 0.96
C ARG A 340 40.10 -3.69 1.45
N PRO A 341 40.77 -4.75 0.95
CA PRO A 341 42.20 -4.97 1.19
C PRO A 341 43.12 -3.90 0.56
N GLU A 342 42.56 -3.05 -0.30
CA GLU A 342 43.22 -1.93 -0.96
C GLU A 342 42.74 -0.58 -0.38
N TRP A 343 43.56 0.46 -0.52
CA TRP A 343 43.18 1.81 -0.09
C TRP A 343 42.02 2.33 -0.94
N SER A 344 40.89 2.64 -0.28
CA SER A 344 39.70 3.21 -0.92
C SER A 344 39.25 4.47 -0.19
N THR A 345 38.72 5.43 -0.94
CA THR A 345 38.16 6.67 -0.38
C THR A 345 36.64 6.60 -0.40
N GLY A 346 35.99 7.26 0.55
CA GLY A 346 34.54 7.34 0.62
C GLY A 346 33.90 7.93 -0.64
N LYS A 347 34.59 8.84 -1.33
CA LYS A 347 34.15 9.38 -2.63
C LYS A 347 34.20 8.33 -3.74
N ASN A 348 35.24 7.50 -3.77
CA ASN A 348 35.34 6.42 -4.76
C ASN A 348 34.31 5.32 -4.48
N ALA A 349 34.18 4.88 -3.23
CA ALA A 349 33.16 3.91 -2.83
C ALA A 349 31.74 4.41 -3.18
N SER A 350 31.44 5.67 -2.89
CA SER A 350 30.18 6.30 -3.29
C SER A 350 29.98 6.29 -4.80
N ARG A 351 30.97 6.70 -5.60
CA ARG A 351 30.87 6.71 -7.07
C ARG A 351 30.61 5.32 -7.65
N GLU A 352 31.28 4.30 -7.12
CA GLU A 352 31.15 2.91 -7.56
C GLU A 352 29.74 2.36 -7.33
N VAL A 353 29.13 2.67 -6.19
CA VAL A 353 27.79 2.18 -5.84
C VAL A 353 26.69 3.07 -6.43
N ARG A 354 26.94 4.38 -6.59
CA ARG A 354 25.94 5.38 -7.00
C ARG A 354 25.32 5.10 -8.36
N SER A 355 26.11 4.76 -9.37
CA SER A 355 25.60 4.62 -10.74
C SER A 355 24.64 3.43 -10.88
N VAL A 356 24.92 2.35 -10.15
CA VAL A 356 24.08 1.14 -10.12
C VAL A 356 22.92 1.31 -9.16
N GLY A 357 23.20 1.81 -7.95
CA GLY A 357 22.18 2.04 -6.92
C GLY A 357 21.15 3.10 -7.29
N LEU A 358 21.50 4.10 -8.10
CA LEU A 358 20.53 5.12 -8.54
C LEU A 358 19.43 4.51 -9.41
N LEU A 359 19.76 3.57 -10.30
CA LEU A 359 18.71 2.93 -11.10
C LEU A 359 17.82 2.06 -10.22
N ALA A 360 18.41 1.21 -9.38
CA ALA A 360 17.67 0.36 -8.44
C ALA A 360 16.73 1.21 -7.57
N LEU A 361 17.24 2.34 -7.06
CA LEU A 361 16.41 3.33 -6.37
C LEU A 361 15.27 3.81 -7.27
N LEU A 362 15.53 4.28 -8.49
CA LEU A 362 14.50 4.83 -9.38
C LEU A 362 13.40 3.81 -9.73
N THR A 363 13.74 2.55 -9.95
CA THR A 363 12.76 1.48 -10.20
C THR A 363 11.89 1.24 -8.97
N THR A 364 12.50 1.17 -7.79
CA THR A 364 11.80 0.83 -6.56
C THR A 364 10.97 2.00 -6.03
N ILE A 365 11.52 3.22 -5.99
CA ILE A 365 10.75 4.41 -5.61
C ILE A 365 9.62 4.68 -6.61
N GLY A 366 9.81 4.37 -7.90
CA GLY A 366 8.76 4.45 -8.90
C GLY A 366 7.61 3.48 -8.63
N ALA A 367 7.92 2.24 -8.24
CA ALA A 367 6.92 1.25 -7.85
C ALA A 367 6.14 1.66 -6.60
N PHE A 368 6.82 2.18 -5.57
CA PHE A 368 6.16 2.68 -4.35
C PHE A 368 5.37 3.96 -4.57
N ALA A 369 5.90 4.92 -5.34
CA ALA A 369 5.19 6.15 -5.69
C ALA A 369 3.93 5.87 -6.52
N ALA A 370 3.93 4.82 -7.34
CA ALA A 370 2.74 4.41 -8.06
C ALA A 370 1.61 3.97 -7.11
N LEU A 371 1.91 3.43 -5.92
CA LEU A 371 0.86 3.09 -4.94
C LEU A 371 0.03 4.29 -4.49
N SER A 372 0.56 5.52 -4.60
CA SER A 372 -0.22 6.76 -4.44
C SER A 372 -1.40 6.87 -5.42
N LEU A 373 -1.35 6.16 -6.56
CA LEU A 373 -2.40 6.14 -7.58
C LEU A 373 -3.46 5.04 -7.33
N SER A 374 -3.33 4.23 -6.28
CA SER A 374 -4.25 3.13 -5.98
C SER A 374 -5.66 3.58 -5.57
N GLY A 375 -5.82 4.83 -5.10
CA GLY A 375 -7.10 5.30 -4.57
C GLY A 375 -7.49 4.68 -3.22
N PHE A 376 -6.57 3.95 -2.57
CA PHE A 376 -6.74 3.42 -1.23
C PHE A 376 -5.73 4.09 -0.28
N PRO A 377 -6.17 5.05 0.55
CA PRO A 377 -5.33 5.84 1.45
C PRO A 377 -4.24 5.05 2.17
N LEU A 378 -4.54 3.92 2.80
CA LEU A 378 -3.54 3.10 3.52
C LEU A 378 -2.32 2.76 2.64
N LEU A 379 -2.53 2.45 1.36
CA LEU A 379 -1.47 2.11 0.41
C LEU A 379 -0.76 3.35 -0.13
N GLN A 380 -1.47 4.47 -0.25
CA GLN A 380 -0.85 5.76 -0.58
C GLN A 380 0.13 6.14 0.52
N GLN A 381 -0.30 6.08 1.79
CA GLN A 381 0.54 6.36 2.96
C GLN A 381 1.76 5.43 3.00
N LEU A 382 1.57 4.12 2.79
CA LEU A 382 2.66 3.15 2.73
C LEU A 382 3.65 3.44 1.59
N GLY A 383 3.12 3.74 0.40
CA GLY A 383 3.89 4.08 -0.80
C GLY A 383 4.74 5.33 -0.61
N GLU A 384 4.14 6.41 -0.10
CA GLU A 384 4.77 7.70 0.11
C GLU A 384 5.82 7.63 1.22
N PHE A 385 5.49 7.00 2.34
CA PHE A 385 6.42 6.85 3.46
C PHE A 385 7.64 6.00 3.05
N THR A 386 7.43 4.90 2.31
CA THR A 386 8.53 4.06 1.83
C THR A 386 9.36 4.76 0.76
N PHE A 387 8.70 5.45 -0.20
CA PHE A 387 9.36 6.29 -1.21
C PHE A 387 10.31 7.30 -0.55
N LEU A 388 9.82 8.06 0.44
CA LEU A 388 10.61 9.05 1.18
C LEU A 388 11.77 8.38 1.94
N GLY A 389 11.49 7.29 2.64
CA GLY A 389 12.50 6.53 3.39
C GLY A 389 13.65 6.06 2.52
N MET A 390 13.36 5.49 1.35
CA MET A 390 14.37 5.02 0.40
C MET A 390 15.17 6.17 -0.22
N LEU A 391 14.47 7.22 -0.69
CA LEU A 391 15.12 8.38 -1.30
C LEU A 391 16.07 9.08 -0.32
N LEU A 392 15.61 9.34 0.91
CA LEU A 392 16.39 10.04 1.92
C LEU A 392 17.56 9.18 2.42
N SER A 393 17.37 7.87 2.58
CA SER A 393 18.47 6.94 2.91
C SER A 393 19.55 6.94 1.83
N PHE A 394 19.16 6.89 0.55
CA PHE A 394 20.09 6.93 -0.56
C PHE A 394 20.86 8.25 -0.63
N LEU A 395 20.17 9.39 -0.48
CA LEU A 395 20.80 10.72 -0.45
C LEU A 395 21.78 10.85 0.71
N PHE A 396 21.44 10.30 1.88
CA PHE A 396 22.30 10.28 3.06
C PHE A 396 23.59 9.50 2.80
N VAL A 397 23.50 8.28 2.24
CA VAL A 397 24.66 7.44 1.90
C VAL A 397 25.63 8.14 0.94
N HIS A 398 25.12 8.93 0.01
CA HIS A 398 25.95 9.54 -1.05
C HIS A 398 26.43 10.95 -0.71
N SER A 399 25.80 11.65 0.24
CA SER A 399 26.11 13.05 0.55
C SER A 399 26.77 13.20 1.93
N VAL A 400 26.20 12.58 2.96
CA VAL A 400 26.64 12.76 4.36
C VAL A 400 27.68 11.71 4.75
N PHE A 401 27.46 10.46 4.35
CA PHE A 401 28.32 9.33 4.70
C PHE A 401 29.79 9.47 4.25
N PRO A 402 30.11 9.97 3.03
CA PRO A 402 31.49 10.22 2.61
C PRO A 402 32.17 11.34 3.39
N LEU A 403 31.41 12.20 4.07
CA LEU A 403 31.93 13.22 4.97
C LEU A 403 32.21 12.65 6.36
N ILE A 404 31.38 11.70 6.84
CA ILE A 404 31.60 11.02 8.13
C ILE A 404 32.77 10.03 8.02
N PHE A 405 32.79 9.22 6.96
CA PHE A 405 33.79 8.17 6.70
C PHE A 405 34.55 8.41 5.38
N PRO A 406 35.43 9.43 5.33
CA PRO A 406 36.14 9.79 4.10
C PRO A 406 37.18 8.77 3.64
N ALA A 407 37.77 7.97 4.54
CA ALA A 407 38.68 6.88 4.22
C ALA A 407 38.80 5.91 5.41
N ILE A 408 38.90 4.61 5.16
CA ILE A 408 39.11 3.59 6.20
C ILE A 408 40.43 2.86 5.91
N PRO A 409 41.23 2.48 6.93
CA PRO A 409 42.47 1.73 6.70
C PRO A 409 42.19 0.38 6.03
N PRO A 410 43.08 -0.11 5.13
CA PRO A 410 42.87 -1.38 4.42
C PRO A 410 42.53 -2.52 5.38
N ALA A 411 41.51 -3.29 5.01
CA ALA A 411 41.09 -4.46 5.77
C ALA A 411 42.09 -5.61 5.59
N ARG A 412 42.26 -6.45 6.63
CA ARG A 412 43.03 -7.69 6.46
C ARG A 412 42.26 -8.64 5.54
N PRO A 413 42.91 -9.30 4.57
CA PRO A 413 42.24 -10.29 3.73
C PRO A 413 41.77 -11.47 4.61
N ARG A 414 40.46 -11.58 4.80
CA ARG A 414 39.81 -12.66 5.56
C ARG A 414 38.78 -13.33 4.68
N SER A 415 38.80 -14.66 4.59
CA SER A 415 37.73 -15.38 3.89
C SER A 415 36.45 -15.31 4.72
N LEU A 416 35.45 -14.59 4.22
CA LEU A 416 34.16 -14.49 4.91
C LEU A 416 33.33 -15.76 4.65
N PRO A 417 32.71 -16.37 5.68
CA PRO A 417 31.89 -17.57 5.51
C PRO A 417 30.73 -17.32 4.53
N LEU A 418 30.13 -16.14 4.58
CA LEU A 418 29.06 -15.71 3.69
C LEU A 418 29.49 -15.70 2.22
N GLN A 419 30.70 -15.21 1.93
CA GLN A 419 31.23 -15.16 0.57
C GLN A 419 31.41 -16.57 -0.02
N LYS A 420 31.72 -17.57 0.81
CA LYS A 420 31.79 -18.98 0.38
C LYS A 420 30.40 -19.52 -0.02
N ILE A 421 29.35 -19.14 0.70
CA ILE A 421 27.96 -19.53 0.40
C ILE A 421 27.51 -18.88 -0.91
N VAL A 422 27.70 -17.57 -1.05
CA VAL A 422 27.38 -16.80 -2.27
C VAL A 422 28.11 -17.37 -3.50
N ASN A 423 29.40 -17.70 -3.36
CA ASN A 423 30.17 -18.31 -4.43
C ASN A 423 29.67 -19.71 -4.78
N ARG A 424 29.15 -20.49 -3.83
CA ARG A 424 28.56 -21.81 -4.09
C ARG A 424 27.27 -21.71 -4.88
N LEU A 425 26.40 -20.74 -4.54
CA LEU A 425 25.15 -20.49 -5.28
C LEU A 425 25.39 -20.13 -6.75
N CYS A 426 26.49 -19.44 -7.07
CA CYS A 426 26.83 -19.10 -8.45
C CYS A 426 27.43 -20.26 -9.27
N ARG A 427 27.85 -21.38 -8.65
CA ARG A 427 28.54 -22.48 -9.36
C ARG A 427 27.61 -23.42 -10.13
N PHE A 428 26.29 -23.35 -9.89
CA PHE A 428 25.34 -24.25 -10.54
C PHE A 428 25.23 -24.02 -12.06
N GLY A 429 25.56 -22.82 -12.54
CA GLY A 429 25.61 -22.48 -13.97
C GLY A 429 24.34 -22.90 -14.72
N LYS A 430 24.51 -23.50 -15.90
CA LYS A 430 23.40 -23.96 -16.76
C LYS A 430 22.48 -24.99 -16.09
N ARG A 431 23.00 -25.84 -15.19
CA ARG A 431 22.19 -26.83 -14.46
C ARG A 431 21.25 -26.15 -13.47
N GLY A 432 21.75 -25.13 -12.77
CA GLY A 432 20.94 -24.31 -11.86
C GLY A 432 19.79 -23.61 -12.58
N ALA A 433 20.07 -23.01 -13.75
CA ALA A 433 19.02 -22.41 -14.57
C ALA A 433 17.97 -23.43 -15.05
N ALA A 434 18.38 -24.62 -15.49
CA ALA A 434 17.44 -25.65 -15.91
C ALA A 434 16.52 -26.10 -14.77
N VAL A 435 17.05 -26.29 -13.56
CA VAL A 435 16.25 -26.61 -12.37
C VAL A 435 15.29 -25.48 -12.02
N ALA A 436 15.74 -24.23 -12.05
CA ALA A 436 14.88 -23.07 -11.79
C ALA A 436 13.76 -22.95 -12.82
N LEU A 437 14.04 -23.15 -14.12
CA LEU A 437 13.02 -23.13 -15.17
C LEU A 437 12.02 -24.27 -15.02
N LEU A 438 12.48 -25.48 -14.69
CA LEU A 438 11.60 -26.63 -14.43
C LEU A 438 10.70 -26.34 -13.23
N PHE A 439 11.27 -25.82 -12.13
CA PHE A 439 10.51 -25.42 -10.96
C PHE A 439 9.46 -24.36 -11.30
N ALA A 440 9.82 -23.33 -12.07
CA ALA A 440 8.89 -22.31 -12.52
C ALA A 440 7.72 -22.90 -13.33
N LEU A 441 8.00 -23.87 -14.21
CA LEU A 441 6.99 -24.53 -15.03
C LEU A 441 6.02 -25.38 -14.18
N VAL A 442 6.55 -26.07 -13.16
CA VAL A 442 5.71 -26.77 -12.17
C VAL A 442 4.85 -25.78 -11.39
N MET A 443 5.44 -24.69 -10.90
CA MET A 443 4.72 -23.67 -10.13
C MET A 443 3.67 -22.93 -10.97
N LEU A 444 3.90 -22.77 -12.27
CA LEU A 444 2.94 -22.17 -13.19
C LEU A 444 1.63 -22.97 -13.25
N PHE A 445 1.68 -24.30 -13.13
CA PHE A 445 0.48 -25.13 -13.06
C PHE A 445 -0.36 -24.85 -11.80
N PHE A 446 0.31 -24.54 -10.69
CA PHE A 446 -0.31 -24.20 -9.41
C PHE A 446 -0.63 -22.71 -9.24
N ALA A 447 -0.15 -21.85 -10.14
CA ALA A 447 -0.39 -20.41 -10.11
C ALA A 447 -1.82 -20.04 -10.55
N LYS A 448 -2.83 -20.60 -9.88
CA LYS A 448 -4.26 -20.32 -10.07
C LYS A 448 -4.77 -19.47 -8.92
N PRO A 449 -4.82 -18.13 -9.05
CA PRO A 449 -5.20 -17.29 -7.93
C PRO A 449 -6.68 -17.49 -7.57
N GLU A 450 -6.94 -17.84 -6.31
CA GLU A 450 -8.28 -17.74 -5.69
C GLU A 450 -8.34 -16.44 -4.91
N PHE A 451 -9.39 -15.63 -5.11
CA PHE A 451 -9.53 -14.33 -4.44
C PHE A 451 -10.55 -14.46 -3.30
N ASN A 452 -10.19 -13.96 -2.13
CA ASN A 452 -11.12 -13.85 -1.01
C ASN A 452 -11.28 -12.38 -0.64
N VAL A 453 -12.49 -11.86 -0.85
CA VAL A 453 -12.86 -10.49 -0.53
C VAL A 453 -13.80 -10.49 0.66
N ASP A 454 -13.27 -10.88 1.81
CA ASP A 454 -13.95 -10.72 3.08
C ASP A 454 -13.17 -9.74 3.94
N LEU A 455 -13.75 -8.56 4.19
CA LEU A 455 -13.19 -7.56 5.10
C LEU A 455 -13.03 -8.11 6.53
N GLY A 456 -13.93 -9.00 6.95
CA GLY A 456 -13.85 -9.66 8.25
C GLY A 456 -12.59 -10.51 8.38
N SER A 457 -12.08 -11.06 7.28
CA SER A 457 -10.82 -11.84 7.28
C SER A 457 -9.57 -10.98 7.49
N MET A 458 -9.65 -9.67 7.21
CA MET A 458 -8.56 -8.72 7.48
C MET A 458 -8.49 -8.31 8.95
N ASN A 459 -9.64 -8.33 9.64
CA ASN A 459 -9.71 -8.06 11.07
C ASN A 459 -9.07 -9.20 11.85
N THR A 460 -8.26 -8.85 12.85
CA THR A 460 -7.71 -9.84 13.77
C THR A 460 -8.32 -9.61 15.14
N VAL A 461 -9.16 -10.55 15.56
CA VAL A 461 -9.79 -10.55 16.88
C VAL A 461 -9.19 -11.67 17.73
N THR A 462 -9.22 -11.50 19.05
CA THR A 462 -8.82 -12.55 19.97
C THR A 462 -9.75 -13.77 19.88
N LYS A 463 -9.28 -14.93 20.36
CA LYS A 463 -10.10 -16.15 20.36
C LYS A 463 -11.36 -15.96 21.22
N GLU A 464 -11.22 -15.19 22.29
CA GLU A 464 -12.27 -14.81 23.22
C GLU A 464 -13.33 -13.95 22.53
N THR A 465 -12.93 -12.91 21.79
CA THR A 465 -13.87 -12.07 21.02
C THR A 465 -14.57 -12.88 19.92
N ALA A 466 -13.84 -13.72 19.17
CA ALA A 466 -14.46 -14.58 18.15
C ALA A 466 -15.44 -15.62 18.75
N ALA A 467 -15.16 -16.14 19.94
CA ALA A 467 -16.06 -17.05 20.65
C ALA A 467 -17.32 -16.32 21.13
N ALA A 468 -17.17 -15.09 21.61
CA ALA A 468 -18.27 -14.22 22.02
C ALA A 468 -19.20 -13.88 20.84
N ASP A 469 -18.65 -13.53 19.67
CA ASP A 469 -19.42 -13.27 18.45
C ASP A 469 -20.22 -14.51 18.01
N ARG A 470 -19.60 -15.70 18.07
CA ARG A 470 -20.28 -16.98 17.74
C ARG A 470 -21.40 -17.31 18.72
N LEU A 471 -21.19 -17.04 20.02
CA LEU A 471 -22.22 -17.26 21.04
C LEU A 471 -23.44 -16.38 20.74
N ILE A 472 -23.23 -15.07 20.54
CA ILE A 472 -24.32 -14.13 20.21
C ILE A 472 -25.07 -14.59 18.96
N ALA A 473 -24.34 -14.95 17.89
CA ALA A 473 -24.95 -15.44 16.65
C ALA A 473 -25.77 -16.72 16.85
N SER A 474 -25.33 -17.63 17.73
CA SER A 474 -26.02 -18.89 17.99
C SER A 474 -27.27 -18.75 18.86
N VAL A 475 -27.25 -17.86 19.85
CA VAL A 475 -28.35 -17.67 20.82
C VAL A 475 -29.38 -16.69 20.28
N TRP A 476 -28.92 -15.55 19.77
CA TRP A 476 -29.78 -14.43 19.37
C TRP A 476 -30.02 -14.36 17.85
N GLY A 477 -29.28 -15.16 17.06
CA GLY A 477 -29.36 -15.16 15.60
C GLY A 477 -28.44 -14.10 14.96
N ASN A 478 -28.56 -13.94 13.64
CA ASN A 478 -27.79 -12.94 12.89
C ASN A 478 -28.37 -11.53 13.08
N VAL A 479 -28.33 -11.01 14.31
CA VAL A 479 -28.85 -9.68 14.69
C VAL A 479 -28.16 -8.57 13.88
N LEU A 480 -26.92 -8.81 13.43
CA LEU A 480 -26.04 -7.85 12.77
C LEU A 480 -26.10 -7.86 11.23
N ASN A 481 -26.62 -8.92 10.59
CA ASN A 481 -26.59 -9.06 9.13
C ASN A 481 -27.93 -8.64 8.50
N LYS A 482 -28.27 -7.36 8.68
CA LYS A 482 -29.51 -6.75 8.17
C LYS A 482 -29.18 -5.73 7.06
N VAL A 483 -30.16 -5.50 6.18
CA VAL A 483 -30.08 -4.43 5.18
C VAL A 483 -30.70 -3.17 5.76
N PHE A 484 -30.05 -2.02 5.54
CA PHE A 484 -30.50 -0.74 6.06
C PHE A 484 -30.84 0.22 4.93
N LEU A 485 -31.94 0.94 5.09
CA LEU A 485 -32.31 2.08 4.24
C LEU A 485 -32.40 3.33 5.11
N LEU A 486 -31.51 4.28 4.86
CA LEU A 486 -31.55 5.60 5.46
C LEU A 486 -32.25 6.56 4.52
N VAL A 487 -33.37 7.12 4.98
CA VAL A 487 -34.16 8.13 4.29
C VAL A 487 -33.96 9.47 4.97
N GLN A 488 -33.86 10.55 4.20
CA GLN A 488 -33.71 11.92 4.70
C GLN A 488 -34.91 12.79 4.26
N GLY A 489 -35.32 13.74 5.08
CA GLY A 489 -36.39 14.70 4.78
C GLY A 489 -36.26 16.00 5.58
N GLU A 490 -36.89 17.07 5.11
CA GLU A 490 -36.95 18.36 5.80
C GLU A 490 -37.88 18.33 7.02
N SER A 491 -38.86 17.42 7.00
CA SER A 491 -39.82 17.20 8.08
C SER A 491 -40.09 15.71 8.31
N VAL A 492 -40.60 15.37 9.50
CA VAL A 492 -41.05 13.99 9.81
C VAL A 492 -42.19 13.55 8.88
N THR A 493 -43.04 14.49 8.46
CA THR A 493 -44.12 14.22 7.49
C THR A 493 -43.57 13.77 6.13
N GLU A 494 -42.48 14.37 5.66
CA GLU A 494 -41.83 13.95 4.41
C GLU A 494 -41.24 12.54 4.53
N LEU A 495 -40.73 12.17 5.71
CA LEU A 495 -40.26 10.81 5.99
C LEU A 495 -41.42 9.80 5.94
N GLN A 496 -42.60 10.16 6.47
CA GLN A 496 -43.81 9.32 6.37
C GLN A 496 -44.24 9.10 4.92
N ASP A 497 -44.24 10.16 4.09
CA ASP A 497 -44.61 10.05 2.68
C ASP A 497 -43.59 9.23 1.87
N LYS A 498 -42.30 9.26 2.25
CA LYS A 498 -41.27 8.36 1.69
C LYS A 498 -41.48 6.92 2.15
N GLY A 499 -41.82 6.72 3.42
CA GLY A 499 -42.17 5.41 3.99
C GLY A 499 -43.38 4.78 3.29
N ASP A 500 -44.42 5.55 3.00
CA ASP A 500 -45.62 5.08 2.29
C ASP A 500 -45.29 4.57 0.88
N ARG A 501 -44.43 5.31 0.15
CA ARG A 501 -43.95 4.90 -1.18
C ARG A 501 -43.15 3.61 -1.12
N PHE A 502 -42.27 3.47 -0.14
CA PHE A 502 -41.48 2.25 0.02
C PHE A 502 -42.34 1.06 0.46
N LEU A 503 -43.31 1.26 1.35
CA LEU A 503 -44.20 0.21 1.85
C LEU A 503 -44.98 -0.48 0.71
N LYS A 504 -45.42 0.26 -0.32
CA LYS A 504 -46.05 -0.32 -1.53
C LYS A 504 -45.14 -1.33 -2.24
N SER A 505 -43.82 -1.11 -2.19
CA SER A 505 -42.82 -1.99 -2.82
C SER A 505 -42.36 -3.10 -1.88
N LEU A 506 -42.32 -2.84 -0.57
CA LEU A 506 -41.93 -3.82 0.45
C LEU A 506 -42.84 -5.06 0.44
N ASP A 507 -44.15 -4.89 0.26
CA ASP A 507 -45.09 -6.01 0.16
C ASP A 507 -44.76 -6.91 -1.04
N GLN A 508 -44.27 -6.33 -2.15
CA GLN A 508 -43.84 -7.07 -3.34
C GLN A 508 -42.51 -7.80 -3.10
N GLU A 509 -41.55 -7.15 -2.44
CA GLU A 509 -40.27 -7.76 -2.06
C GLU A 509 -40.44 -8.94 -1.11
N ILE A 510 -41.36 -8.84 -0.14
CA ILE A 510 -41.66 -9.95 0.77
C ILE A 510 -42.38 -11.09 0.04
N SER A 511 -43.39 -10.76 -0.78
CA SER A 511 -44.18 -11.77 -1.49
C SER A 511 -43.38 -12.54 -2.55
N SER A 512 -42.37 -11.89 -3.15
CA SER A 512 -41.47 -12.51 -4.12
C SER A 512 -40.32 -13.30 -3.47
N GLY A 513 -40.20 -13.27 -2.14
CA GLY A 513 -39.13 -13.92 -1.38
C GLY A 513 -37.81 -13.14 -1.34
N GLY A 514 -37.77 -11.93 -1.89
CA GLY A 514 -36.63 -11.02 -1.84
C GLY A 514 -36.29 -10.64 -0.40
N LEU A 515 -37.24 -10.15 0.37
CA LEU A 515 -37.08 -9.87 1.80
C LEU A 515 -37.85 -10.89 2.65
N ALA A 516 -37.26 -11.34 3.76
CA ALA A 516 -37.94 -12.23 4.71
C ALA A 516 -38.87 -11.46 5.67
N SER A 517 -38.42 -10.29 6.12
CA SER A 517 -39.21 -9.39 6.97
C SER A 517 -38.64 -7.99 6.97
N GLY A 518 -39.45 -7.00 7.35
CA GLY A 518 -39.05 -5.60 7.38
C GLY A 518 -40.03 -4.75 8.17
N PHE A 519 -39.53 -3.70 8.82
CA PHE A 519 -40.38 -2.70 9.47
C PHE A 519 -40.24 -1.34 8.81
N VAL A 520 -41.37 -0.74 8.46
CA VAL A 520 -41.45 0.64 7.98
C VAL A 520 -42.40 1.39 8.91
N PRO A 521 -42.00 2.52 9.53
CA PRO A 521 -42.86 3.23 10.47
C PRO A 521 -44.24 3.63 9.92
N SER A 522 -44.39 3.82 8.61
CA SER A 522 -45.67 4.00 7.91
C SER A 522 -46.67 2.85 8.09
N MET A 523 -46.25 1.67 8.55
CA MET A 523 -47.14 0.56 8.91
C MET A 523 -48.04 0.88 10.12
N ILE A 524 -47.62 1.84 10.96
CA ILE A 524 -48.33 2.28 12.17
C ILE A 524 -48.62 3.78 12.14
N PHE A 525 -47.78 4.58 11.48
CA PHE A 525 -47.97 6.02 11.34
C PHE A 525 -48.02 6.39 9.84
N PRO A 526 -49.10 5.99 9.12
CA PRO A 526 -49.20 6.21 7.68
C PRO A 526 -49.16 7.70 7.33
N GLY A 527 -48.59 7.99 6.16
CA GLY A 527 -48.56 9.31 5.55
C GLY A 527 -49.93 9.77 5.06
N ARG A 528 -49.99 10.97 4.46
CA ARG A 528 -51.28 11.65 4.22
C ARG A 528 -52.16 10.91 3.21
N GLU A 529 -51.57 10.39 2.15
CA GLU A 529 -52.27 9.67 1.08
C GLU A 529 -52.86 8.35 1.61
N ARG A 530 -52.02 7.52 2.25
CA ARG A 530 -52.43 6.22 2.79
C ARG A 530 -53.46 6.35 3.92
N ARG A 531 -53.37 7.40 4.75
CA ARG A 531 -54.42 7.70 5.76
C ARG A 531 -55.79 7.91 5.12
N ASN A 532 -55.85 8.64 4.02
CA ASN A 532 -57.12 8.89 3.31
C ASN A 532 -57.66 7.61 2.67
N GLU A 533 -56.78 6.79 2.06
CA GLU A 533 -57.13 5.49 1.50
C GLU A 533 -57.70 4.54 2.58
N ASN A 534 -56.98 4.37 3.69
CA ASN A 534 -57.38 3.50 4.80
C ASN A 534 -58.69 3.99 5.46
N LEU A 535 -58.86 5.30 5.65
CA LEU A 535 -60.10 5.85 6.20
C LEU A 535 -61.29 5.62 5.27
N SER A 536 -61.08 5.75 3.95
CA SER A 536 -62.11 5.45 2.95
C SER A 536 -62.50 3.98 2.97
N ALA A 537 -61.51 3.08 3.07
CA ALA A 537 -61.73 1.65 3.21
C ALA A 537 -62.49 1.31 4.51
N TRP A 538 -62.10 1.91 5.64
CA TRP A 538 -62.78 1.75 6.93
C TRP A 538 -64.26 2.12 6.85
N ARG A 539 -64.57 3.30 6.30
CA ARG A 539 -65.95 3.78 6.12
C ARG A 539 -66.77 2.89 5.18
N SER A 540 -66.14 2.35 4.14
CA SER A 540 -66.81 1.45 3.20
C SER A 540 -67.04 0.06 3.79
N PHE A 541 -66.14 -0.40 4.67
CA PHE A 541 -66.26 -1.67 5.38
C PHE A 541 -67.39 -1.65 6.41
N TRP A 542 -67.51 -0.58 7.21
CA TRP A 542 -68.53 -0.45 8.26
C TRP A 542 -69.89 0.01 7.73
N THR A 543 -70.57 -0.89 7.01
CA THR A 543 -71.96 -0.68 6.59
C THR A 543 -72.94 -0.67 7.77
N GLY A 544 -74.09 0.00 7.62
CA GLY A 544 -75.10 0.06 8.68
C GLY A 544 -75.57 -1.31 9.18
N SER A 545 -75.65 -2.31 8.29
CA SER A 545 -76.01 -3.69 8.67
C SER A 545 -74.91 -4.38 9.50
N ARG A 546 -73.63 -4.20 9.13
CA ARG A 546 -72.49 -4.74 9.92
C ARG A 546 -72.40 -4.10 11.30
N VAL A 547 -72.56 -2.78 11.37
CA VAL A 547 -72.53 -2.05 12.66
C VAL A 547 -73.69 -2.50 13.54
N ALA A 548 -74.90 -2.66 12.99
CA ALA A 548 -76.05 -3.15 13.75
C ALA A 548 -75.84 -4.59 14.26
N ALA A 549 -75.37 -5.51 13.41
CA ALA A 549 -75.09 -6.89 13.81
C ALA A 549 -73.98 -6.97 14.87
N LEU A 550 -72.95 -6.14 14.77
CA LEU A 550 -71.88 -6.09 15.76
C LEU A 550 -72.38 -5.54 17.10
N LYS A 551 -73.19 -4.47 17.09
CA LYS A 551 -73.82 -3.93 18.31
C LYS A 551 -74.70 -4.96 19.00
N GLU A 552 -75.55 -5.67 18.25
CA GLU A 552 -76.38 -6.75 18.80
C GLU A 552 -75.55 -7.86 19.46
N ASN A 553 -74.43 -8.24 18.84
CA ASN A 553 -73.53 -9.26 19.42
C ASN A 553 -72.78 -8.74 20.65
N LEU A 554 -72.36 -7.48 20.66
CA LEU A 554 -71.66 -6.87 21.79
C LEU A 554 -72.60 -6.52 22.95
N GLU A 555 -73.88 -6.22 22.71
CA GLU A 555 -74.88 -5.97 23.76
C GLU A 555 -75.09 -7.18 24.69
N LYS A 556 -74.82 -8.40 24.18
CA LYS A 556 -74.77 -9.63 25.01
C LYS A 556 -73.65 -9.62 26.05
N SER A 557 -72.72 -8.67 26.00
CA SER A 557 -71.74 -8.48 27.07
C SER A 557 -72.38 -8.10 28.40
N ALA A 558 -73.59 -7.53 28.39
CA ALA A 558 -74.33 -7.22 29.61
C ALA A 558 -74.68 -8.50 30.41
N ASP A 559 -74.97 -9.61 29.71
CA ASP A 559 -75.33 -10.90 30.31
C ASP A 559 -74.17 -11.53 31.11
N ILE A 560 -72.94 -11.12 30.79
CA ILE A 560 -71.70 -11.57 31.45
C ILE A 560 -71.06 -10.46 32.30
N GLY A 561 -71.77 -9.36 32.60
CA GLY A 561 -71.38 -8.38 33.62
C GLY A 561 -70.67 -7.11 33.14
N PHE A 562 -70.62 -6.81 31.83
CA PHE A 562 -70.17 -5.49 31.34
C PHE A 562 -71.28 -4.43 31.47
N SER A 563 -70.89 -3.16 31.63
CA SER A 563 -71.84 -2.04 31.53
C SER A 563 -72.47 -1.97 30.13
N PRO A 564 -73.78 -1.66 29.99
CA PRO A 564 -74.42 -1.47 28.69
C PRO A 564 -73.72 -0.43 27.79
N SER A 565 -73.01 0.53 28.39
CA SER A 565 -72.25 1.58 27.70
C SER A 565 -70.74 1.31 27.61
N ALA A 566 -70.27 0.11 27.98
CA ALA A 566 -68.84 -0.19 28.10
C ALA A 566 -68.06 0.04 26.80
N PHE A 567 -68.68 -0.19 25.64
CA PHE A 567 -68.02 -0.10 24.32
C PHE A 567 -68.48 1.11 23.49
N GLU A 568 -69.17 2.07 24.11
CA GLU A 568 -69.57 3.33 23.46
C GLU A 568 -68.40 4.09 22.80
N PRO A 569 -67.18 4.14 23.39
CA PRO A 569 -66.03 4.76 22.72
C PRO A 569 -65.68 4.10 21.39
N PHE A 570 -65.71 2.77 21.31
CA PHE A 570 -65.46 2.04 20.07
C PHE A 570 -66.55 2.30 19.03
N TYR A 571 -67.84 2.33 19.42
CA TYR A 571 -68.93 2.61 18.50
C TYR A 571 -68.79 3.97 17.79
N ARG A 572 -68.30 4.99 18.49
CA ARG A 572 -68.03 6.31 17.89
C ARG A 572 -66.97 6.26 16.78
N THR A 573 -66.02 5.31 16.84
CA THR A 573 -65.01 5.13 15.77
C THR A 573 -65.58 4.48 14.51
N LEU A 574 -66.74 3.84 14.61
CA LEU A 574 -67.44 3.22 13.48
C LEU A 574 -68.35 4.21 12.73
N GLU A 575 -68.66 5.36 13.34
CA GLU A 575 -69.51 6.37 12.74
C GLU A 575 -68.81 7.10 11.58
N SER A 576 -69.58 7.43 10.53
CA SER A 576 -69.05 8.20 9.38
C SER A 576 -68.61 9.61 9.75
N SER A 577 -69.11 10.14 10.86
CA SER A 577 -68.77 11.45 11.46
C SER A 577 -67.37 11.48 12.08
N TRP A 578 -66.78 10.32 12.39
CA TRP A 578 -65.47 10.23 13.00
C TRP A 578 -64.41 10.89 12.11
N LYS A 579 -63.57 11.69 12.74
CA LYS A 579 -62.44 12.37 12.11
C LYS A 579 -61.18 12.08 12.91
N PRO A 580 -60.03 11.90 12.22
CA PRO A 580 -58.76 11.84 12.90
C PRO A 580 -58.42 13.20 13.53
N GLU A 581 -57.62 13.18 14.60
CA GLU A 581 -57.00 14.40 15.14
C GLU A 581 -56.12 15.08 14.06
N GLU A 582 -56.11 16.41 14.03
CA GLU A 582 -55.34 17.17 13.03
C GLU A 582 -53.85 16.89 13.16
N GLY A 583 -53.26 16.33 12.09
CA GLY A 583 -51.83 16.01 12.03
C GLY A 583 -51.46 14.85 12.96
N MET A 584 -51.65 13.60 12.51
CA MET A 584 -51.04 12.43 13.15
C MET A 584 -49.52 12.51 12.96
N ASN A 585 -48.90 13.36 13.78
CA ASN A 585 -47.48 13.43 13.94
C ASN A 585 -47.05 12.26 14.81
N ILE A 586 -45.92 11.66 14.47
CA ILE A 586 -45.30 10.65 15.31
C ILE A 586 -44.92 11.35 16.63
N PRO A 587 -45.40 10.87 17.80
CA PRO A 587 -44.98 11.41 19.09
C PRO A 587 -43.45 11.39 19.21
N GLU A 588 -42.85 12.46 19.76
CA GLU A 588 -41.38 12.58 19.87
C GLU A 588 -40.77 11.44 20.70
N GLU A 589 -41.51 10.94 21.69
CA GLU A 589 -41.16 9.78 22.51
C GLU A 589 -40.92 8.51 21.69
N LEU A 590 -41.53 8.40 20.50
CA LEU A 590 -41.40 7.25 19.59
C LEU A 590 -40.30 7.44 18.55
N TYR A 591 -39.64 8.60 18.47
CA TYR A 591 -38.62 8.86 17.44
C TYR A 591 -37.45 7.88 17.55
N SER A 592 -36.94 7.64 18.77
CA SER A 592 -35.85 6.69 19.01
C SER A 592 -36.23 5.28 18.55
N LEU A 593 -37.42 4.82 18.94
CA LEU A 593 -37.97 3.50 18.58
C LEU A 593 -38.08 3.31 17.06
N LEU A 594 -38.50 4.35 16.35
CA LEU A 594 -38.76 4.31 14.90
C LEU A 594 -37.54 4.69 14.06
N GLY A 595 -36.36 4.82 14.68
CA GLY A 595 -35.11 5.16 14.01
C GLY A 595 -35.06 6.58 13.44
N ILE A 596 -35.88 7.50 13.97
CA ILE A 596 -36.00 8.90 13.54
C ILE A 596 -35.08 9.77 14.40
N LYS A 597 -34.25 10.60 13.76
CA LYS A 597 -33.47 11.62 14.45
C LYS A 597 -33.14 12.79 13.54
N ARG A 598 -32.60 13.86 14.13
CA ARG A 598 -31.96 14.94 13.37
C ARG A 598 -30.60 14.47 12.84
N SER A 599 -30.30 14.85 11.60
CA SER A 599 -28.96 14.73 11.01
C SER A 599 -27.91 15.44 11.88
N ARG A 600 -26.64 15.04 11.80
CA ARG A 600 -25.52 15.58 12.61
C ARG A 600 -25.34 17.09 12.44
N ASP A 601 -25.61 17.60 11.24
CA ASP A 601 -25.60 19.04 10.90
C ASP A 601 -26.87 19.78 11.32
N LYS A 602 -27.83 19.07 11.92
CA LYS A 602 -29.16 19.52 12.36
C LYS A 602 -30.05 20.11 11.25
N SER A 603 -29.64 20.01 9.99
CA SER A 603 -30.35 20.61 8.84
C SER A 603 -31.65 19.89 8.48
N SER A 604 -31.73 18.60 8.77
CA SER A 604 -32.75 17.67 8.24
C SER A 604 -33.05 16.54 9.22
N TRP A 605 -34.15 15.84 9.00
CA TRP A 605 -34.52 14.60 9.68
C TRP A 605 -34.05 13.40 8.88
N VAL A 606 -33.58 12.38 9.58
CA VAL A 606 -33.20 11.09 9.00
C VAL A 606 -33.98 9.97 9.69
N GLN A 607 -34.33 8.95 8.93
CA GLN A 607 -34.98 7.75 9.41
C GLN A 607 -34.25 6.53 8.88
N VAL A 608 -33.92 5.58 9.75
CA VAL A 608 -33.28 4.32 9.36
C VAL A 608 -34.26 3.17 9.49
N MET A 609 -34.47 2.47 8.39
CA MET A 609 -35.31 1.29 8.29
C MET A 609 -34.41 0.06 8.15
N THR A 610 -34.87 -1.06 8.70
CA THR A 610 -34.08 -2.29 8.81
C THR A 610 -34.85 -3.48 8.24
N PHE A 611 -34.18 -4.30 7.44
CA PHE A 611 -34.76 -5.44 6.73
C PHE A 611 -33.93 -6.71 6.90
N THR A 612 -34.62 -7.84 6.94
CA THR A 612 -34.01 -9.18 6.92
C THR A 612 -34.11 -9.74 5.51
N THR A 613 -32.98 -10.17 4.94
CA THR A 613 -32.93 -10.72 3.59
C THR A 613 -33.63 -12.08 3.50
N GLY A 614 -34.31 -12.31 2.37
CA GLY A 614 -34.93 -13.59 2.04
C GLY A 614 -34.00 -14.49 1.21
N SER A 615 -34.47 -15.69 0.87
CA SER A 615 -33.67 -16.67 0.13
C SER A 615 -33.38 -16.27 -1.33
N THR A 616 -34.20 -15.38 -1.91
CA THR A 616 -34.04 -14.91 -3.30
C THR A 616 -33.63 -13.43 -3.36
N PHE A 617 -33.05 -12.90 -2.28
CA PHE A 617 -32.64 -11.50 -2.21
C PHE A 617 -31.55 -11.18 -3.25
N ASP A 618 -31.85 -10.25 -4.15
CA ASP A 618 -30.88 -9.67 -5.11
C ASP A 618 -30.46 -8.29 -4.62
N ASN A 619 -29.22 -8.22 -4.14
CA ASN A 619 -28.65 -7.02 -3.54
C ASN A 619 -28.51 -5.87 -4.57
N GLU A 620 -28.18 -6.19 -5.82
CA GLU A 620 -27.96 -5.19 -6.87
C GLU A 620 -29.30 -4.63 -7.36
N HIS A 621 -30.30 -5.50 -7.53
CA HIS A 621 -31.66 -5.06 -7.86
C HIS A 621 -32.22 -4.15 -6.79
N PHE A 622 -32.12 -4.55 -5.52
CA PHE A 622 -32.61 -3.77 -4.39
C PHE A 622 -31.92 -2.40 -4.30
N TYR A 623 -30.59 -2.36 -4.43
CA TYR A 623 -29.86 -1.08 -4.44
C TYR A 623 -30.29 -0.19 -5.61
N ALA A 624 -30.38 -0.74 -6.83
CA ALA A 624 -30.76 0.03 -8.01
C ALA A 624 -32.19 0.58 -7.93
N ALA A 625 -33.14 -0.21 -7.39
CA ALA A 625 -34.54 0.16 -7.26
C ALA A 625 -34.76 1.27 -6.22
N TYR A 626 -34.01 1.25 -5.10
CA TYR A 626 -34.33 2.08 -3.95
C TYR A 626 -33.29 3.17 -3.61
N ARG A 627 -32.15 3.23 -4.31
CA ARG A 627 -31.14 4.31 -4.09
C ARG A 627 -31.67 5.74 -4.28
N SER A 628 -32.78 5.92 -5.00
CA SER A 628 -33.42 7.22 -5.18
C SER A 628 -34.24 7.65 -3.96
N LEU A 629 -34.64 6.70 -3.11
CA LEU A 629 -35.37 6.98 -1.88
C LEU A 629 -34.44 7.39 -0.74
N GLY A 630 -33.22 6.84 -0.72
CA GLY A 630 -32.27 7.04 0.36
C GLY A 630 -30.95 6.29 0.18
N SER A 631 -30.08 6.39 1.18
CA SER A 631 -28.81 5.66 1.23
C SER A 631 -29.01 4.25 1.76
N ILE A 632 -28.47 3.25 1.06
CA ILE A 632 -28.65 1.84 1.40
C ILE A 632 -27.31 1.27 1.88
N PHE A 633 -27.37 0.49 2.96
CA PHE A 633 -26.26 -0.36 3.38
C PHE A 633 -26.68 -1.83 3.34
N ASP A 634 -26.03 -2.59 2.45
CA ASP A 634 -26.08 -4.05 2.39
C ASP A 634 -24.65 -4.59 2.61
N PRO A 635 -24.41 -5.39 3.66
CA PRO A 635 -23.07 -5.91 3.96
C PRO A 635 -22.43 -6.74 2.83
N THR A 636 -23.25 -7.48 2.08
CA THR A 636 -22.78 -8.38 1.01
C THR A 636 -22.41 -7.60 -0.25
N LEU A 637 -23.27 -6.68 -0.68
CA LEU A 637 -23.03 -5.77 -1.81
C LEU A 637 -21.85 -4.85 -1.54
N PHE A 638 -21.75 -4.32 -0.32
CA PHE A 638 -20.62 -3.51 0.12
C PHE A 638 -19.30 -4.29 -0.02
N SER A 639 -19.25 -5.52 0.52
CA SER A 639 -18.07 -6.38 0.44
C SER A 639 -17.71 -6.75 -1.00
N LYS A 640 -18.71 -7.14 -1.81
CA LYS A 640 -18.54 -7.45 -3.25
C LYS A 640 -17.98 -6.25 -4.00
N LYS A 641 -18.58 -5.07 -3.83
CA LYS A 641 -18.18 -3.85 -4.54
C LYS A 641 -16.77 -3.41 -4.16
N LEU A 642 -16.44 -3.46 -2.88
CA LEU A 642 -15.09 -3.16 -2.41
C LEU A 642 -14.07 -4.13 -3.01
N GLY A 643 -14.42 -5.42 -3.11
CA GLY A 643 -13.60 -6.42 -3.80
C GLY A 643 -13.34 -6.13 -5.26
N ASP A 644 -14.38 -5.82 -6.01
CA ASP A 644 -14.27 -5.50 -7.44
C ASP A 644 -13.42 -4.24 -7.66
N LEU A 645 -13.58 -3.23 -6.80
CA LEU A 645 -12.76 -2.01 -6.82
C LEU A 645 -11.29 -2.33 -6.53
N LEU A 646 -11.01 -3.13 -5.51
CA LEU A 646 -9.65 -3.50 -5.13
C LEU A 646 -8.99 -4.38 -6.19
N PHE A 647 -9.71 -5.32 -6.77
CA PHE A 647 -9.21 -6.17 -7.84
C PHE A 647 -8.93 -5.38 -9.13
N SER A 648 -9.87 -4.54 -9.56
CA SER A 648 -9.67 -3.69 -10.75
C SER A 648 -8.54 -2.69 -10.55
N THR A 649 -8.40 -2.13 -9.34
CA THR A 649 -7.28 -1.27 -8.95
C THR A 649 -5.97 -2.04 -8.98
N PHE A 650 -5.92 -3.26 -8.43
CA PHE A 650 -4.73 -4.11 -8.46
C PHE A 650 -4.27 -4.36 -9.90
N LEU A 651 -5.16 -4.76 -10.81
CA LEU A 651 -4.80 -5.00 -12.21
C LEU A 651 -4.28 -3.74 -12.90
N LYS A 652 -4.92 -2.58 -12.67
CA LYS A 652 -4.45 -1.29 -13.18
C LYS A 652 -3.05 -0.98 -12.65
N MET A 653 -2.84 -1.14 -11.34
CA MET A 653 -1.56 -0.88 -10.68
C MET A 653 -0.46 -1.82 -11.15
N LEU A 654 -0.74 -3.11 -11.32
CA LEU A 654 0.16 -4.10 -11.88
C LEU A 654 0.61 -3.69 -13.29
N PHE A 655 -0.32 -3.24 -14.13
CA PHE A 655 -0.02 -2.76 -15.48
C PHE A 655 0.81 -1.46 -15.47
N ILE A 656 0.43 -0.47 -14.64
CA ILE A 656 1.15 0.81 -14.53
C ILE A 656 2.58 0.59 -14.03
N VAL A 657 2.76 -0.15 -12.93
CA VAL A 657 4.10 -0.40 -12.36
C VAL A 657 4.91 -1.32 -13.26
N GLY A 658 4.30 -2.41 -13.76
CA GLY A 658 4.98 -3.34 -14.66
C GLY A 658 5.48 -2.64 -15.93
N SER A 659 4.62 -1.88 -16.61
CA SER A 659 5.01 -1.12 -17.80
C SER A 659 6.01 -0.01 -17.48
N GLY A 660 5.84 0.73 -16.36
CA GLY A 660 6.77 1.75 -15.91
C GLY A 660 8.18 1.21 -15.67
N VAL A 661 8.28 0.06 -14.98
CA VAL A 661 9.55 -0.63 -14.75
C VAL A 661 10.17 -1.10 -16.08
N ILE A 662 9.38 -1.71 -16.98
CA ILE A 662 9.87 -2.14 -18.30
C ILE A 662 10.42 -0.95 -19.09
N VAL A 663 9.69 0.17 -19.14
CA VAL A 663 10.10 1.39 -19.85
C VAL A 663 11.36 1.98 -19.23
N LEU A 664 11.42 2.10 -17.90
CA LEU A 664 12.59 2.65 -17.20
C LEU A 664 13.84 1.81 -17.46
N VAL A 665 13.73 0.48 -17.40
CA VAL A 665 14.83 -0.44 -17.68
C VAL A 665 15.22 -0.41 -19.15
N LEU A 666 14.26 -0.29 -20.07
CA LEU A 666 14.51 -0.13 -21.50
C LEU A 666 15.24 1.18 -21.81
N LEU A 667 14.82 2.29 -21.22
CA LEU A 667 15.48 3.60 -21.35
C LEU A 667 16.90 3.55 -20.78
N PHE A 668 17.09 2.86 -19.66
CA PHE A 668 18.41 2.75 -19.06
C PHE A 668 19.36 1.88 -19.85
N PHE A 669 18.94 0.70 -20.33
CA PHE A 669 19.83 -0.21 -21.08
C PHE A 669 19.87 0.05 -22.58
N VAL A 670 18.91 0.79 -23.14
CA VAL A 670 18.68 1.04 -24.59
C VAL A 670 18.94 -0.23 -25.42
N ASN A 671 18.51 -1.38 -24.89
CA ASN A 671 18.74 -2.70 -25.46
C ASN A 671 17.66 -3.67 -24.95
N LEU A 672 16.75 -4.04 -25.85
CA LEU A 672 15.61 -4.90 -25.53
C LEU A 672 16.02 -6.27 -24.97
N ARG A 673 17.12 -6.85 -25.45
CA ARG A 673 17.60 -8.16 -24.96
C ARG A 673 18.04 -8.10 -23.51
N LEU A 674 18.78 -7.05 -23.13
CA LEU A 674 19.21 -6.84 -21.74
C LEU A 674 18.01 -6.54 -20.83
N THR A 675 17.01 -5.82 -21.34
CA THR A 675 15.75 -5.58 -20.62
C THR A 675 15.01 -6.89 -20.34
N ILE A 676 14.81 -7.74 -21.34
CA ILE A 676 14.14 -9.05 -21.16
C ILE A 676 14.90 -9.94 -20.17
N VAL A 677 16.23 -10.01 -20.29
CA VAL A 677 17.06 -10.79 -19.35
C VAL A 677 16.96 -10.24 -17.93
N SER A 678 16.91 -8.92 -17.76
CA SER A 678 16.77 -8.30 -16.43
C SER A 678 15.40 -8.57 -15.78
N LEU A 679 14.35 -8.74 -16.58
CA LEU A 679 13.00 -9.05 -16.10
C LEU A 679 12.80 -10.54 -15.75
N THR A 680 13.66 -11.42 -16.26
CA THR A 680 13.50 -12.87 -16.13
C THR A 680 13.42 -13.34 -14.65
N PRO A 681 14.30 -12.88 -13.73
CA PRO A 681 14.17 -13.23 -12.30
C PRO A 681 12.89 -12.75 -11.63
N VAL A 682 12.37 -11.60 -12.05
CA VAL A 682 11.13 -11.03 -11.48
C VAL A 682 9.92 -11.84 -11.94
N ILE A 683 9.86 -12.21 -13.22
CA ILE A 683 8.82 -13.08 -13.76
C ILE A 683 8.86 -14.45 -13.07
N PHE A 684 10.06 -15.02 -12.90
CA PHE A 684 10.27 -16.26 -12.15
C PHE A 684 9.74 -16.14 -10.72
N ALA A 685 10.08 -15.05 -10.03
CA ALA A 685 9.64 -14.81 -8.65
C ALA A 685 8.13 -14.70 -8.54
N PHE A 686 7.49 -13.98 -9.45
CA PHE A 686 6.06 -13.77 -9.46
C PHE A 686 5.28 -15.09 -9.64
N ILE A 687 5.68 -15.91 -10.63
CA ILE A 687 5.07 -17.23 -10.87
C ILE A 687 5.23 -18.15 -9.66
N CYS A 688 6.44 -18.23 -9.10
CA CYS A 688 6.70 -19.10 -7.95
C CYS A 688 5.95 -18.64 -6.69
N THR A 689 5.83 -17.33 -6.48
CA THR A 689 5.08 -16.77 -5.34
C THR A 689 3.61 -17.13 -5.44
N LEU A 690 2.97 -16.88 -6.60
CA LEU A 690 1.55 -17.21 -6.81
C LEU A 690 1.28 -18.71 -6.66
N GLY A 691 2.13 -19.56 -7.26
CA GLY A 691 1.99 -21.00 -7.11
C GLY A 691 2.18 -21.47 -5.66
N THR A 692 3.09 -20.84 -4.89
CA THR A 692 3.33 -21.23 -3.48
C THR A 692 2.14 -20.84 -2.61
N LEU A 693 1.57 -19.66 -2.82
CA LEU A 693 0.41 -19.19 -2.06
C LEU A 693 -0.82 -20.08 -2.30
N ASN A 694 -1.07 -20.46 -3.56
CA ASN A 694 -2.14 -21.43 -3.87
C ASN A 694 -1.89 -22.79 -3.20
N LEU A 695 -0.66 -23.33 -3.27
CA LEU A 695 -0.32 -24.61 -2.63
C LEU A 695 -0.50 -24.60 -1.10
N LEU A 696 -0.36 -23.44 -0.46
CA LEU A 696 -0.61 -23.26 0.96
C LEU A 696 -2.11 -23.11 1.30
N GLY A 697 -3.01 -23.22 0.31
CA GLY A 697 -4.44 -23.03 0.47
C GLY A 697 -4.81 -21.59 0.84
N ARG A 698 -3.96 -20.62 0.49
CA ARG A 698 -4.20 -19.21 0.81
C ARG A 698 -4.70 -18.47 -0.42
N SER A 699 -5.91 -17.94 -0.30
CA SER A 699 -6.47 -16.98 -1.24
C SER A 699 -5.65 -15.70 -1.26
N LEU A 700 -5.58 -15.05 -2.43
CA LEU A 700 -5.05 -13.70 -2.55
C LEU A 700 -6.04 -12.73 -1.89
N ASP A 701 -5.64 -12.26 -0.71
CA ASP A 701 -6.31 -11.17 -0.02
C ASP A 701 -5.87 -9.82 -0.59
N ILE A 702 -6.55 -8.77 -0.13
CA ILE A 702 -6.29 -7.38 -0.52
C ILE A 702 -4.81 -7.04 -0.30
N SER A 703 -4.27 -7.42 0.85
CA SER A 703 -2.89 -7.16 1.27
C SER A 703 -1.84 -7.78 0.35
N THR A 704 -2.06 -9.04 -0.04
CA THR A 704 -1.20 -9.81 -0.93
C THR A 704 -1.21 -9.24 -2.34
N LEU A 705 -2.37 -8.83 -2.83
CA LEU A 705 -2.51 -8.15 -4.11
C LEU A 705 -1.67 -6.87 -4.15
N MET A 706 -1.80 -6.03 -3.13
CA MET A 706 -1.03 -4.78 -3.04
C MET A 706 0.48 -5.02 -3.03
N LEU A 707 0.95 -5.97 -2.23
CA LEU A 707 2.38 -6.20 -2.02
C LEU A 707 3.05 -6.90 -3.20
N SER A 708 2.27 -7.61 -4.01
CA SER A 708 2.75 -8.21 -5.26
C SER A 708 3.26 -7.15 -6.26
N ILE A 709 2.74 -5.91 -6.19
CA ILE A 709 3.22 -4.78 -6.99
C ILE A 709 4.60 -4.31 -6.48
N VAL A 710 4.77 -4.23 -5.16
CA VAL A 710 6.04 -3.86 -4.52
C VAL A 710 7.15 -4.87 -4.80
N ALA A 711 6.80 -6.16 -4.84
CA ALA A 711 7.69 -7.25 -5.18
C ALA A 711 8.35 -7.07 -6.56
N ILE A 712 7.64 -6.49 -7.55
CA ILE A 712 8.19 -6.22 -8.88
C ILE A 712 9.29 -5.16 -8.82
N GLY A 713 9.07 -4.10 -8.03
CA GLY A 713 10.05 -3.04 -7.80
C GLY A 713 11.32 -3.59 -7.13
N LEU A 714 11.17 -4.25 -5.98
CA LEU A 714 12.32 -4.79 -5.23
C LEU A 714 13.06 -5.92 -5.95
N GLY A 715 12.32 -6.80 -6.62
CA GLY A 715 12.90 -7.98 -7.27
C GLY A 715 13.80 -7.63 -8.45
N ILE A 716 13.53 -6.52 -9.14
CA ILE A 716 14.33 -6.14 -10.32
C ILE A 716 15.71 -5.60 -9.96
N ASP A 717 15.86 -5.01 -8.78
CA ASP A 717 17.10 -4.40 -8.31
C ASP A 717 18.25 -5.40 -8.35
N TYR A 718 18.01 -6.63 -7.89
CA TYR A 718 19.00 -7.71 -7.91
C TYR A 718 19.47 -8.02 -9.33
N SER A 719 18.55 -8.02 -10.30
CA SER A 719 18.90 -8.21 -11.70
C SER A 719 19.75 -7.07 -12.25
N LEU A 720 19.41 -5.83 -11.91
CA LEU A 720 20.13 -4.64 -12.38
C LEU A 720 21.58 -4.62 -11.89
N TYR A 721 21.81 -4.95 -10.61
CA TYR A 721 23.16 -5.08 -10.05
C TYR A 721 23.98 -6.15 -10.79
N PHE A 722 23.40 -7.32 -11.05
CA PHE A 722 24.09 -8.41 -11.76
C PHE A 722 24.41 -8.04 -13.22
N VAL A 723 23.42 -7.58 -13.99
CA VAL A 723 23.60 -7.22 -15.40
C VAL A 723 24.66 -6.12 -15.55
N ARG A 724 24.63 -5.10 -14.68
CA ARG A 724 25.66 -4.03 -14.68
C ARG A 724 27.04 -4.56 -14.33
N SER A 725 27.15 -5.47 -13.37
CA SER A 725 28.43 -6.09 -13.01
C SER A 725 29.03 -6.86 -14.19
N TYR A 726 28.21 -7.56 -14.96
CA TYR A 726 28.63 -8.25 -16.20
C TYR A 726 29.09 -7.27 -17.29
N GLN A 727 28.40 -6.14 -17.49
CA GLN A 727 28.83 -5.10 -18.44
C GLN A 727 30.16 -4.44 -18.01
N ARG A 728 30.35 -4.26 -16.70
CA ARG A 728 31.48 -3.51 -16.14
C ARG A 728 32.73 -4.35 -15.93
N TYR A 729 32.65 -5.60 -15.54
CA TYR A 729 33.85 -6.41 -15.28
C TYR A 729 34.10 -7.49 -16.34
N ARG A 730 33.07 -7.98 -17.04
CA ARG A 730 33.07 -9.10 -18.03
C ARG A 730 33.57 -10.44 -17.51
N ASP A 731 34.48 -10.44 -16.55
CA ASP A 731 35.00 -11.62 -15.87
C ASP A 731 34.31 -11.80 -14.49
N PRO A 732 33.53 -12.88 -14.30
CA PRO A 732 32.94 -13.23 -13.00
C PRO A 732 33.95 -13.50 -11.88
N SER A 733 35.23 -13.70 -12.22
CA SER A 733 36.33 -13.92 -11.27
C SER A 733 36.87 -12.62 -10.65
N HIS A 734 36.53 -11.46 -11.24
CA HIS A 734 37.01 -10.15 -10.77
C HIS A 734 36.61 -9.89 -9.30
N PRO A 735 37.52 -9.42 -8.42
CA PRO A 735 37.23 -9.20 -7.00
C PRO A 735 36.01 -8.31 -6.73
N SER A 736 35.89 -7.18 -7.46
CA SER A 736 34.73 -6.28 -7.37
C SER A 736 33.41 -6.94 -7.76
N PHE A 737 33.40 -7.89 -8.69
CA PHE A 737 32.20 -8.66 -9.05
C PHE A 737 31.77 -9.56 -7.88
N GLY A 738 32.74 -10.17 -7.18
CA GLY A 738 32.50 -10.90 -5.92
C GLY A 738 31.89 -10.04 -4.81
N LEU A 739 32.33 -8.79 -4.68
CA LEU A 739 31.76 -7.84 -3.73
C LEU A 739 30.31 -7.49 -4.07
N ILE A 740 30.00 -7.19 -5.35
CA ILE A 740 28.62 -6.87 -5.74
C ILE A 740 27.68 -8.06 -5.53
N ARG A 741 28.10 -9.29 -5.86
CA ARG A 741 27.32 -10.49 -5.53
C ARG A 741 27.02 -10.60 -4.04
N THR A 742 28.00 -10.29 -3.21
CA THR A 742 27.83 -10.29 -1.75
C THR A 742 26.90 -9.18 -1.30
N THR A 743 27.00 -7.98 -1.89
CA THR A 743 26.06 -6.86 -1.66
C THR A 743 24.63 -7.26 -2.00
N VAL A 744 24.38 -7.85 -3.17
CA VAL A 744 23.04 -8.29 -3.59
C VAL A 744 22.49 -9.37 -2.68
N PHE A 745 23.30 -10.38 -2.33
CA PHE A 745 22.88 -11.43 -1.39
C PHE A 745 22.54 -10.84 -0.03
N MET A 746 23.37 -9.92 0.48
CA MET A 746 23.14 -9.25 1.75
C MET A 746 21.87 -8.39 1.74
N ALA A 747 21.65 -7.62 0.68
CA ALA A 747 20.44 -6.82 0.50
C ALA A 747 19.16 -7.69 0.52
N ALA A 748 19.19 -8.82 -0.18
CA ALA A 748 18.08 -9.76 -0.16
C ALA A 748 17.93 -10.45 1.20
N ALA A 749 19.03 -10.85 1.86
CA ALA A 749 19.00 -11.49 3.16
C ALA A 749 18.47 -10.55 4.26
N THR A 750 18.84 -9.27 4.26
CA THR A 750 18.29 -8.28 5.20
C THR A 750 16.80 -8.08 4.95
N THR A 751 16.40 -7.96 3.69
CA THR A 751 14.99 -7.81 3.30
C THR A 751 14.15 -9.05 3.69
N LEU A 752 14.70 -10.26 3.50
CA LEU A 752 14.09 -11.51 3.94
C LEU A 752 13.96 -11.60 5.46
N ILE A 753 14.93 -11.11 6.22
CA ILE A 753 14.81 -11.01 7.68
C ILE A 753 13.70 -10.04 8.05
N GLY A 754 13.66 -8.86 7.42
CA GLY A 754 12.64 -7.84 7.67
C GLY A 754 11.22 -8.34 7.46
N PHE A 755 10.92 -8.91 6.28
CA PHE A 755 9.60 -9.45 5.97
C PHE A 755 9.34 -10.82 6.62
N GLY A 756 10.39 -11.63 6.83
CA GLY A 756 10.29 -12.96 7.43
C GLY A 756 9.82 -12.91 8.87
N VAL A 757 10.22 -11.90 9.64
CA VAL A 757 9.72 -11.68 11.00
C VAL A 757 8.21 -11.42 11.02
N LEU A 758 7.68 -10.71 10.01
CA LEU A 758 6.24 -10.46 9.90
C LEU A 758 5.43 -11.74 9.64
N CYS A 759 6.03 -12.81 9.11
CA CYS A 759 5.35 -14.11 8.95
C CYS A 759 4.87 -14.71 10.28
N PHE A 760 5.46 -14.29 11.40
CA PHE A 760 5.12 -14.74 12.75
C PHE A 760 4.19 -13.76 13.49
N ALA A 761 3.67 -12.73 12.81
CA ALA A 761 2.68 -11.83 13.38
C ALA A 761 1.38 -12.58 13.68
N GLU A 762 0.75 -12.22 14.80
CA GLU A 762 -0.60 -12.64 15.17
C GLU A 762 -1.64 -11.91 14.28
N HIS A 763 -1.36 -10.67 13.89
CA HIS A 763 -2.20 -9.87 13.00
C HIS A 763 -2.23 -10.41 11.56
N ASN A 764 -3.42 -10.71 11.03
CA ASN A 764 -3.65 -11.32 9.71
C ASN A 764 -3.02 -10.50 8.57
N LEU A 765 -3.29 -9.19 8.53
CA LEU A 765 -2.71 -8.24 7.55
C LEU A 765 -1.17 -8.29 7.52
N LEU A 766 -0.51 -8.12 8.67
CA LEU A 766 0.96 -8.15 8.77
C LEU A 766 1.54 -9.52 8.37
N ARG A 767 0.88 -10.60 8.78
CA ARG A 767 1.30 -11.97 8.47
C ARG A 767 1.21 -12.28 6.99
N SER A 768 0.09 -11.94 6.36
CA SER A 768 -0.14 -12.16 4.93
C SER A 768 0.91 -11.42 4.10
N VAL A 769 1.14 -10.16 4.44
CA VAL A 769 2.20 -9.32 3.86
C VAL A 769 3.58 -9.96 4.04
N GLY A 770 3.94 -10.34 5.27
CA GLY A 770 5.23 -10.94 5.57
C GLY A 770 5.51 -12.17 4.71
N MET A 771 4.52 -13.07 4.57
CA MET A 771 4.64 -14.28 3.77
C MET A 771 4.83 -13.98 2.29
N THR A 772 3.97 -13.15 1.71
CA THR A 772 4.00 -12.80 0.29
C THR A 772 5.32 -12.13 -0.09
N SER A 773 5.79 -11.16 0.70
CA SER A 773 7.09 -10.50 0.45
C SER A 773 8.27 -11.45 0.63
N THR A 774 8.23 -12.34 1.62
CA THR A 774 9.33 -13.30 1.87
C THR A 774 9.48 -14.24 0.68
N PHE A 775 8.38 -14.77 0.15
CA PHE A 775 8.41 -15.60 -1.05
C PHE A 775 8.86 -14.80 -2.28
N ALA A 776 8.31 -13.60 -2.48
CA ALA A 776 8.66 -12.77 -3.63
C ALA A 776 10.17 -12.42 -3.67
N VAL A 777 10.71 -11.91 -2.56
CA VAL A 777 12.13 -11.54 -2.44
C VAL A 777 13.01 -12.78 -2.51
N GLY A 778 12.61 -13.89 -1.87
CA GLY A 778 13.34 -15.14 -1.87
C GLY A 778 13.46 -15.73 -3.28
N TYR A 779 12.35 -15.81 -4.01
CA TYR A 779 12.37 -16.29 -5.38
C TYR A 779 13.05 -15.30 -6.34
N ALA A 780 12.98 -13.98 -6.12
CA ALA A 780 13.72 -13.00 -6.91
C ALA A 780 15.24 -13.18 -6.74
N LEU A 781 15.71 -13.41 -5.51
CA LEU A 781 17.10 -13.73 -5.22
C LEU A 781 17.53 -15.03 -5.91
N LEU A 782 16.74 -16.10 -5.78
CA LEU A 782 17.02 -17.37 -6.44
C LEU A 782 17.07 -17.24 -7.96
N GLY A 783 16.10 -16.53 -8.55
CA GLY A 783 16.07 -16.23 -9.98
C GLY A 783 17.30 -15.45 -10.43
N ALA A 784 17.72 -14.43 -9.67
CA ALA A 784 18.89 -13.63 -10.00
C ALA A 784 20.18 -14.45 -9.96
N PHE A 785 20.34 -15.37 -9.01
CA PHE A 785 21.54 -16.19 -8.89
C PHE A 785 21.57 -17.41 -9.81
N LEU A 786 20.41 -18.00 -10.13
CA LEU A 786 20.34 -19.22 -10.94
C LEU A 786 20.15 -18.94 -12.43
N LEU A 787 19.35 -17.94 -12.80
CA LEU A 787 18.97 -17.66 -14.21
C LEU A 787 19.92 -16.65 -14.88
N LEU A 788 20.29 -15.56 -14.20
CA LEU A 788 21.08 -14.49 -14.85
C LEU A 788 22.49 -14.92 -15.29
N PRO A 789 23.30 -15.64 -14.47
CA PRO A 789 24.66 -15.97 -14.87
C PRO A 789 24.76 -16.70 -16.23
N PRO A 790 24.03 -17.81 -16.48
CA PRO A 790 24.09 -18.48 -17.78
C PRO A 790 23.49 -17.66 -18.92
N LEU A 791 22.47 -16.83 -18.66
CA LEU A 791 21.90 -15.93 -19.69
C LEU A 791 22.90 -14.84 -20.10
N MET A 792 23.63 -14.27 -19.15
CA MET A 792 24.64 -13.25 -19.41
C MET A 792 25.89 -13.84 -20.08
N GLU A 793 26.34 -15.03 -19.66
CA GLU A 793 27.42 -15.75 -20.35
C GLU A 793 27.07 -16.02 -21.81
N PHE A 794 25.84 -16.49 -22.09
CA PHE A 794 25.37 -16.70 -23.46
C PHE A 794 25.35 -15.41 -24.29
N LEU A 795 24.89 -14.31 -23.71
CA LEU A 795 24.85 -12.99 -24.38
C LEU A 795 26.24 -12.38 -24.62
N LEU A 796 27.21 -12.68 -23.77
CA LEU A 796 28.56 -12.10 -23.83
C LEU A 796 29.58 -12.97 -24.60
N GLN A 797 29.43 -14.30 -24.62
CA GLN A 797 30.32 -15.25 -25.34
C GLN A 797 30.34 -15.04 -26.86
N ASP A 798 29.25 -14.54 -27.43
CA ASP A 798 29.06 -14.38 -28.88
C ASP A 798 30.07 -13.40 -29.54
N GLN A 799 30.94 -12.72 -28.78
CA GLN A 799 31.68 -11.54 -29.26
C GLN A 799 33.19 -11.46 -28.97
N GLU A 800 33.78 -12.28 -28.08
CA GLU A 800 35.23 -12.21 -27.81
C GLU A 800 36.10 -12.72 -28.98
N ASN A 801 35.49 -13.43 -29.94
CA ASN A 801 36.18 -14.11 -31.03
C ASN A 801 35.92 -13.55 -32.45
N THR A 802 35.12 -12.48 -32.61
CA THR A 802 34.75 -11.98 -33.93
C THR A 802 35.46 -10.67 -34.29
N VAL A 803 36.42 -10.75 -35.23
CA VAL A 803 36.82 -9.58 -36.04
C VAL A 803 35.58 -9.22 -36.87
N TYR A 804 34.99 -8.05 -36.62
CA TYR A 804 33.75 -7.66 -37.30
C TYR A 804 34.00 -7.42 -38.80
N GLN A 805 33.73 -8.42 -39.64
CA GLN A 805 33.73 -8.28 -41.08
C GLN A 805 32.34 -7.84 -41.57
N GLY A 806 32.28 -6.80 -42.42
CA GLY A 806 31.05 -6.24 -42.99
C GLY A 806 30.45 -5.02 -42.27
N GLY A 807 29.76 -4.15 -43.03
CA GLY A 807 29.20 -2.86 -42.60
C GLY A 807 30.15 -1.67 -42.84
N ASP A 808 29.64 -0.44 -42.73
CA ASP A 808 30.47 0.78 -42.80
C ASP A 808 31.43 0.88 -41.60
N GLN A 809 32.49 1.68 -41.73
CA GLN A 809 33.51 1.83 -40.68
C GLN A 809 32.89 2.21 -39.33
N LYS A 810 31.92 3.13 -39.35
CA LYS A 810 31.21 3.58 -38.16
C LYS A 810 30.48 2.44 -37.46
N SER A 811 29.77 1.59 -38.19
CA SER A 811 29.09 0.42 -37.59
C SER A 811 30.07 -0.55 -36.95
N ARG A 812 31.24 -0.78 -37.56
CA ARG A 812 32.28 -1.65 -36.97
C ARG A 812 32.82 -1.09 -35.65
N ILE A 813 33.05 0.22 -35.57
CA ILE A 813 33.45 0.87 -34.31
C ILE A 813 32.34 0.77 -33.27
N LEU A 814 31.09 1.09 -33.63
CA LEU A 814 29.96 1.04 -32.68
C LEU A 814 29.70 -0.36 -32.13
N ARG A 815 29.97 -1.42 -32.91
CA ARG A 815 29.87 -2.81 -32.43
C ARG A 815 30.83 -3.12 -31.28
N ARG A 816 32.00 -2.48 -31.22
CA ARG A 816 32.96 -2.61 -30.10
C ARG A 816 32.37 -2.13 -28.76
N TYR A 817 31.41 -1.21 -28.80
CA TYR A 817 30.74 -0.63 -27.62
C TYR A 817 29.38 -1.28 -27.29
N LYS A 818 28.88 -2.23 -28.09
CA LYS A 818 27.50 -2.75 -28.00
C LYS A 818 27.11 -3.29 -26.61
N ASN A 819 28.01 -4.05 -25.99
CA ASN A 819 27.81 -4.71 -24.70
C ASN A 819 28.43 -3.93 -23.53
N MET A 820 28.91 -2.70 -23.78
CA MET A 820 29.34 -1.80 -22.71
C MET A 820 28.13 -1.16 -22.05
N GLU A 821 28.39 -0.47 -20.95
CA GLU A 821 27.41 0.38 -20.29
C GLU A 821 26.82 1.43 -21.24
N THR A 822 25.60 1.87 -20.93
CA THR A 822 24.83 2.78 -21.78
C THR A 822 25.56 4.08 -22.09
N TYR A 823 26.23 4.69 -21.10
CA TYR A 823 26.91 5.98 -21.28
C TYR A 823 28.08 5.89 -22.27
N PRO A 824 29.10 5.01 -22.11
CA PRO A 824 30.15 4.82 -23.11
C PRO A 824 29.62 4.51 -24.52
N ARG A 825 28.56 3.71 -24.62
CA ARG A 825 27.95 3.33 -25.90
C ARG A 825 27.28 4.50 -26.60
N LEU A 826 26.50 5.30 -25.87
CA LEU A 826 25.90 6.53 -26.41
C LEU A 826 26.97 7.57 -26.72
N PHE A 827 27.98 7.72 -25.85
CA PHE A 827 29.11 8.62 -26.08
C PHE A 827 29.84 8.29 -27.39
N ALA A 828 30.18 7.02 -27.64
CA ALA A 828 30.79 6.60 -28.89
C ALA A 828 29.92 6.92 -30.11
N ARG A 829 28.60 6.68 -30.01
CA ARG A 829 27.63 7.00 -31.07
C ARG A 829 27.57 8.49 -31.38
N PHE A 830 27.42 9.33 -30.36
CA PHE A 830 27.33 10.77 -30.52
C PHE A 830 28.66 11.39 -30.94
N LYS A 831 29.79 10.91 -30.40
CA LYS A 831 31.13 11.36 -30.78
C LYS A 831 31.40 11.10 -32.27
N LEU A 832 31.09 9.91 -32.78
CA LEU A 832 31.20 9.60 -34.22
C LEU A 832 30.16 10.30 -35.12
N LEU A 833 29.09 10.88 -34.55
CA LEU A 833 28.05 11.59 -35.30
C LEU A 833 28.33 13.09 -35.40
N PHE A 834 28.76 13.71 -34.29
CA PHE A 834 28.76 15.15 -34.13
C PHE A 834 30.14 15.79 -33.98
N ASP A 835 31.18 15.02 -33.64
CA ASP A 835 32.53 15.60 -33.52
C ASP A 835 33.13 15.77 -34.94
N PRO A 836 33.48 17.00 -35.35
CA PRO A 836 34.06 17.26 -36.68
C PRO A 836 35.38 16.51 -36.90
N MET A 837 36.04 16.06 -35.81
CA MET A 837 37.27 15.29 -35.85
C MET A 837 37.27 14.16 -36.89
N PHE A 838 36.18 13.39 -36.96
CA PHE A 838 36.13 12.18 -37.78
C PHE A 838 35.94 12.48 -39.27
N GLN A 839 35.58 13.72 -39.63
CA GLN A 839 35.55 14.20 -41.01
C GLN A 839 36.91 14.80 -41.41
N GLU A 840 37.61 15.42 -40.45
CA GLU A 840 38.88 16.14 -40.67
C GLU A 840 40.11 15.20 -40.60
N LEU A 841 40.11 14.23 -39.69
CA LEU A 841 41.22 13.27 -39.48
C LEU A 841 41.70 12.59 -40.78
N PRO A 842 40.83 12.09 -41.69
CA PRO A 842 41.28 11.50 -42.95
C PRO A 842 42.22 12.39 -43.76
N ALA A 843 41.99 13.71 -43.79
CA ALA A 843 42.83 14.65 -44.51
C ALA A 843 44.20 14.84 -43.83
N LEU A 844 44.27 14.73 -42.50
CA LEU A 844 45.50 14.84 -41.72
C LEU A 844 46.35 13.56 -41.79
N LEU A 845 45.73 12.40 -42.00
CA LEU A 845 46.46 11.12 -42.10
C LEU A 845 47.38 11.03 -43.33
N ARG A 846 47.19 11.87 -44.36
CA ARG A 846 48.09 11.92 -45.55
C ARG A 846 49.55 12.25 -45.22
N PHE A 847 49.78 12.87 -44.06
CA PHE A 847 51.13 13.24 -43.60
C PHE A 847 51.84 12.09 -42.88
N CYS A 848 51.12 11.03 -42.52
CA CYS A 848 51.65 9.84 -41.86
C CYS A 848 52.52 8.99 -42.83
N PRO A 849 53.45 8.17 -42.31
CA PRO A 849 54.18 7.22 -43.14
C PRO A 849 53.24 6.17 -43.75
N GLY A 850 53.55 5.69 -44.96
CA GLY A 850 52.68 4.77 -45.71
C GLY A 850 52.39 3.41 -45.03
N LYS A 851 53.11 3.04 -43.96
CA LYS A 851 52.83 1.85 -43.15
C LYS A 851 52.95 2.20 -41.65
N VAL A 852 51.80 2.37 -40.99
CA VAL A 852 51.70 2.65 -39.55
C VAL A 852 51.49 1.33 -38.80
N ARG A 853 52.43 0.93 -37.92
CA ARG A 853 52.33 -0.28 -37.09
C ARG A 853 52.08 0.04 -35.63
N THR A 854 52.72 1.07 -35.10
CA THR A 854 52.61 1.46 -33.69
C THR A 854 51.98 2.85 -33.57
N ILE A 855 50.87 2.94 -32.85
CA ILE A 855 50.14 4.19 -32.60
C ILE A 855 50.19 4.49 -31.11
N LEU A 856 50.58 5.71 -30.72
CA LEU A 856 50.41 6.20 -29.34
C LEU A 856 49.19 7.11 -29.26
N ASP A 857 48.36 6.96 -28.23
CA ASP A 857 47.19 7.81 -28.02
C ASP A 857 47.18 8.41 -26.60
N ILE A 858 47.48 9.70 -26.49
CA ILE A 858 47.60 10.42 -25.22
C ILE A 858 46.29 11.14 -24.93
N GLY A 859 45.62 10.74 -23.84
CA GLY A 859 44.26 11.19 -23.54
C GLY A 859 43.20 10.40 -24.31
N THR A 860 43.30 9.07 -24.27
CA THR A 860 42.47 8.15 -25.06
C THR A 860 40.95 8.31 -24.85
N GLY A 861 40.52 8.86 -23.70
CA GLY A 861 39.12 8.96 -23.33
C GLY A 861 38.46 7.59 -23.30
N TYR A 862 37.30 7.44 -23.93
CA TYR A 862 36.62 6.14 -24.09
C TYR A 862 37.17 5.29 -25.25
N GLY A 863 38.28 5.69 -25.88
CA GLY A 863 38.95 4.93 -26.94
C GLY A 863 38.31 5.04 -28.32
N VAL A 864 37.40 6.01 -28.53
CA VAL A 864 36.69 6.17 -29.82
C VAL A 864 37.67 6.54 -30.95
N PRO A 865 38.58 7.54 -30.78
CA PRO A 865 39.58 7.85 -31.80
C PRO A 865 40.57 6.69 -32.02
N ALA A 866 41.04 6.05 -30.94
CA ALA A 866 41.89 4.86 -31.00
C ALA A 866 41.25 3.73 -31.84
N CYS A 867 39.98 3.40 -31.60
CA CYS A 867 39.26 2.40 -32.37
C CYS A 867 39.08 2.83 -33.83
N TRP A 868 38.87 4.12 -34.08
CA TRP A 868 38.76 4.65 -35.44
C TRP A 868 40.08 4.50 -36.21
N LEU A 869 41.21 4.81 -35.58
CA LEU A 869 42.54 4.64 -36.16
C LEU A 869 42.89 3.17 -36.43
N LEU A 870 42.49 2.25 -35.56
CA LEU A 870 42.66 0.80 -35.80
C LEU A 870 41.90 0.30 -37.03
N GLU A 871 40.73 0.89 -37.32
CA GLU A 871 39.98 0.56 -38.53
C GLU A 871 40.59 1.18 -39.79
N GLN A 872 41.29 2.33 -39.67
CA GLN A 872 42.02 2.93 -40.79
C GLN A 872 43.32 2.19 -41.10
N PHE A 873 44.11 1.88 -40.07
CA PHE A 873 45.41 1.22 -40.19
C PHE A 873 45.29 -0.25 -39.76
N GLN A 874 44.73 -1.09 -40.63
CA GLN A 874 44.57 -2.51 -40.36
C GLN A 874 45.92 -3.17 -40.05
N GLY A 875 46.00 -3.91 -38.93
CA GLY A 875 47.22 -4.55 -38.45
C GLY A 875 48.13 -3.66 -37.59
N SER A 876 47.76 -2.40 -37.34
CA SER A 876 48.42 -1.56 -36.34
C SER A 876 48.03 -1.95 -34.90
N LYS A 877 48.83 -1.50 -33.92
CA LYS A 877 48.52 -1.58 -32.50
C LYS A 877 48.51 -0.19 -31.86
N VAL A 878 47.50 0.08 -31.04
CA VAL A 878 47.38 1.34 -30.28
C VAL A 878 47.83 1.15 -28.83
N TYR A 879 48.71 2.02 -28.34
CA TYR A 879 49.10 2.09 -26.94
C TYR A 879 48.67 3.45 -26.40
N GLY A 880 47.76 3.47 -25.43
CA GLY A 880 47.17 4.72 -24.96
C GLY A 880 47.26 4.92 -23.46
N ILE A 881 47.21 6.19 -23.05
CA ILE A 881 47.25 6.60 -21.65
C ILE A 881 46.06 7.51 -21.35
N GLU A 882 45.32 7.21 -20.28
CA GLU A 882 44.13 7.96 -19.86
C GLU A 882 44.11 8.15 -18.33
N PRO A 883 43.96 9.39 -17.81
CA PRO A 883 44.02 9.66 -16.38
C PRO A 883 42.83 9.08 -15.60
N ASP A 884 41.66 8.98 -16.24
CA ASP A 884 40.49 8.39 -15.61
C ASP A 884 40.50 6.86 -15.76
N ALA A 885 40.61 6.15 -14.63
CA ALA A 885 40.72 4.69 -14.62
C ALA A 885 39.51 3.98 -15.27
N GLU A 886 38.31 4.55 -15.14
CA GLU A 886 37.10 3.97 -15.72
C GLU A 886 37.09 4.15 -17.24
N ARG A 887 37.42 5.34 -17.74
CA ARG A 887 37.59 5.58 -19.18
C ARG A 887 38.69 4.71 -19.78
N ALA A 888 39.83 4.61 -19.11
CA ALA A 888 40.93 3.73 -19.53
C ALA A 888 40.47 2.28 -19.65
N ALA A 889 39.70 1.77 -18.69
CA ALA A 889 39.15 0.43 -18.71
C ALA A 889 38.15 0.22 -19.87
N PHE A 890 37.26 1.19 -20.14
CA PHE A 890 36.36 1.13 -21.29
C PHE A 890 37.10 1.22 -22.63
N ALA A 891 38.09 2.11 -22.74
CA ALA A 891 38.93 2.23 -23.92
C ALA A 891 39.71 0.94 -24.19
N SER A 892 40.34 0.36 -23.17
CA SER A 892 41.03 -0.93 -23.24
C SER A 892 40.11 -2.03 -23.76
N LYS A 893 38.87 -2.10 -23.26
CA LYS A 893 37.85 -3.05 -23.75
C LYS A 893 37.41 -2.80 -25.19
N ALA A 894 37.36 -1.55 -25.65
CA ALA A 894 36.94 -1.20 -27.00
C ALA A 894 38.05 -1.53 -28.02
N VAL A 895 39.29 -1.24 -27.65
CA VAL A 895 40.51 -1.53 -28.41
C VAL A 895 40.74 -3.04 -28.50
N GLY A 896 40.54 -3.78 -27.40
CA GLY A 896 40.65 -5.24 -27.34
C GLY A 896 42.04 -5.71 -27.75
N LYS A 897 42.14 -6.73 -28.60
CA LYS A 897 43.42 -7.27 -29.11
C LYS A 897 44.22 -6.28 -29.96
N GLY A 898 43.64 -5.14 -30.33
CA GLY A 898 44.28 -4.10 -31.13
C GLY A 898 45.24 -3.20 -30.36
N GLY A 899 45.51 -3.43 -29.08
CA GLY A 899 46.33 -2.51 -28.31
C GLY A 899 46.26 -2.68 -26.79
N ALA A 900 46.87 -1.74 -26.06
CA ALA A 900 46.82 -1.67 -24.60
C ALA A 900 46.61 -0.22 -24.15
N ILE A 901 45.62 0.00 -23.29
CA ILE A 901 45.36 1.31 -22.67
C ILE A 901 45.68 1.22 -21.18
N VAL A 902 46.52 2.11 -20.68
CA VAL A 902 46.94 2.17 -19.28
C VAL A 902 46.37 3.40 -18.59
N THR A 903 46.13 3.28 -17.28
CA THR A 903 45.77 4.43 -16.45
C THR A 903 47.02 5.23 -16.12
N GLY A 904 47.01 6.51 -16.45
CA GLY A 904 48.13 7.42 -16.20
C GLY A 904 47.88 8.78 -16.84
N ARG A 905 48.79 9.73 -16.67
CA ARG A 905 48.62 11.08 -17.20
C ARG A 905 49.91 11.56 -17.87
N ALA A 906 49.79 12.31 -18.97
CA ALA A 906 50.92 13.06 -19.50
C ALA A 906 51.49 13.99 -18.40
N PRO A 907 52.83 14.15 -18.30
CA PRO A 907 53.84 13.90 -19.32
C PRO A 907 54.30 12.43 -19.48
N ASP A 908 53.79 11.49 -18.69
CA ASP A 908 54.08 10.07 -18.91
C ASP A 908 53.45 9.59 -20.22
N LEU A 909 54.14 8.69 -20.91
CA LEU A 909 53.70 8.10 -22.17
C LEU A 909 53.26 6.65 -21.96
N PRO A 910 52.33 6.13 -22.76
CA PRO A 910 51.94 4.74 -22.67
C PRO A 910 53.13 3.84 -23.04
N PRO A 911 53.34 2.72 -22.31
CA PRO A 911 54.42 1.79 -22.61
C PRO A 911 54.16 1.10 -23.95
N ALA A 912 55.01 1.39 -24.95
CA ALA A 912 54.94 0.79 -26.27
C ALA A 912 56.22 -0.02 -26.57
N PRO A 913 56.10 -1.20 -27.21
CA PRO A 913 57.23 -2.11 -27.45
C PRO A 913 58.15 -1.67 -28.61
N ALA A 914 57.74 -0.68 -29.40
CA ALA A 914 58.49 -0.16 -30.53
C ALA A 914 58.27 1.35 -30.65
N PRO A 915 59.17 2.08 -31.35
CA PRO A 915 58.95 3.49 -31.66
C PRO A 915 57.63 3.71 -32.40
N ALA A 916 56.97 4.82 -32.11
CA ALA A 916 55.66 5.16 -32.65
C ALA A 916 55.74 5.66 -34.09
N ASP A 917 54.90 5.16 -34.98
CA ASP A 917 54.76 5.68 -36.34
C ASP A 917 53.75 6.84 -36.40
N LEU A 918 52.79 6.82 -35.48
CA LEU A 918 51.79 7.87 -35.27
C LEU A 918 51.61 8.09 -33.77
N ALA A 919 51.59 9.34 -33.32
CA ALA A 919 51.17 9.71 -31.97
C ALA A 919 50.02 10.71 -32.04
N THR A 920 48.98 10.54 -31.22
CA THR A 920 47.84 11.44 -31.13
C THR A 920 47.74 12.05 -29.74
N MET A 921 47.45 13.35 -29.69
CA MET A 921 47.11 14.06 -28.46
C MET A 921 45.90 14.95 -28.74
N LEU A 922 44.71 14.38 -28.53
CA LEU A 922 43.44 14.94 -28.99
C LEU A 922 42.65 15.50 -27.80
N ASP A 923 42.42 16.82 -27.78
CA ASP A 923 41.70 17.51 -26.70
C ASP A 923 42.30 17.28 -25.31
N MET A 924 43.61 17.08 -25.22
CA MET A 924 44.31 16.78 -23.96
C MET A 924 45.24 17.92 -23.51
N VAL A 925 45.74 18.73 -24.45
CA VAL A 925 46.77 19.76 -24.18
C VAL A 925 46.33 20.79 -23.14
N HIS A 926 45.04 21.13 -23.09
CA HIS A 926 44.53 22.11 -22.13
C HIS A 926 44.48 21.60 -20.69
N TYR A 927 44.67 20.30 -20.47
CA TYR A 927 44.84 19.72 -19.14
C TYR A 927 46.31 19.71 -18.67
N LEU A 928 47.26 20.12 -19.50
CA LEU A 928 48.70 20.13 -19.18
C LEU A 928 49.17 21.55 -18.90
N ASN A 929 49.86 21.74 -17.78
CA ASN A 929 50.59 22.98 -17.54
C ASN A 929 51.79 23.08 -18.51
N ASP A 930 52.47 24.21 -18.54
CA ASP A 930 53.54 24.44 -19.53
C ASP A 930 54.70 23.45 -19.41
N GLU A 931 55.05 23.06 -18.18
CA GLU A 931 56.15 22.13 -17.94
C GLU A 931 55.78 20.69 -18.31
N ASP A 932 54.57 20.26 -17.95
CA ASP A 932 54.01 18.95 -18.34
C ASP A 932 53.86 18.84 -19.86
N LEU A 933 53.48 19.93 -20.54
CA LEU A 933 53.39 19.95 -22.00
C LEU A 933 54.77 19.83 -22.64
N ARG A 934 55.75 20.60 -22.16
CA ARG A 934 57.15 20.55 -22.63
C ARG A 934 57.72 19.13 -22.49
N LEU A 935 57.60 18.54 -21.30
CA LEU A 935 58.06 17.17 -21.01
C LEU A 935 57.32 16.12 -21.85
N ALA A 936 56.01 16.26 -22.06
CA ALA A 936 55.25 15.34 -22.90
C ALA A 936 55.74 15.36 -24.36
N LEU A 937 56.00 16.56 -24.90
CA LEU A 937 56.51 16.72 -26.26
C LEU A 937 57.95 16.19 -26.40
N GLU A 938 58.84 16.47 -25.44
CA GLU A 938 60.21 15.93 -25.45
C GLU A 938 60.24 14.40 -25.40
N ARG A 939 59.41 13.79 -24.55
CA ARG A 939 59.28 12.33 -24.47
C ARG A 939 58.67 11.74 -25.75
N LEU A 940 57.71 12.44 -26.37
CA LEU A 940 57.16 12.07 -27.67
C LEU A 940 58.23 12.11 -28.76
N TYR A 941 59.08 13.14 -28.76
CA TYR A 941 60.19 13.25 -29.70
C TYR A 941 61.14 12.04 -29.55
N GLY A 942 61.46 11.63 -28.32
CA GLY A 942 62.31 10.46 -28.06
C GLY A 942 61.70 9.13 -28.50
N THR A 943 60.38 8.97 -28.43
CA THR A 943 59.68 7.70 -28.70
C THR A 943 59.15 7.55 -30.12
N LEU A 944 59.14 8.62 -30.91
CA LEU A 944 58.64 8.62 -32.29
C LEU A 944 59.68 8.03 -33.27
N SER A 945 59.24 7.28 -34.27
CA SER A 945 60.10 6.75 -35.34
C SER A 945 60.66 7.89 -36.21
N GLY A 946 61.73 7.65 -36.97
CA GLY A 946 62.40 8.69 -37.77
C GLY A 946 61.49 9.34 -38.83
N LYS A 947 60.45 8.64 -39.29
CA LYS A 947 59.40 9.16 -40.19
C LYS A 947 58.04 9.29 -39.49
N GLY A 948 58.01 9.16 -38.16
CA GLY A 948 56.76 9.18 -37.40
C GLY A 948 56.13 10.57 -37.39
N THR A 949 54.82 10.60 -37.19
CA THR A 949 54.02 11.84 -37.21
C THR A 949 53.28 12.01 -35.89
N VAL A 950 53.19 13.24 -35.38
CA VAL A 950 52.34 13.56 -34.22
C VAL A 950 51.16 14.40 -34.70
N ILE A 951 49.94 14.04 -34.31
CA ILE A 951 48.73 14.82 -34.57
C ILE A 951 48.19 15.32 -33.24
N ILE A 952 48.13 16.64 -33.09
CA ILE A 952 47.63 17.29 -31.89
C ILE A 952 46.36 18.08 -32.25
N ARG A 953 45.31 17.92 -31.44
CA ARG A 953 44.15 18.82 -31.43
C ARG A 953 44.09 19.56 -30.11
N VAL A 954 44.10 20.89 -30.18
CA VAL A 954 44.12 21.76 -28.99
C VAL A 954 42.85 22.61 -28.91
N ALA A 955 42.35 22.79 -27.69
CA ALA A 955 41.31 23.77 -27.40
C ALA A 955 41.93 25.15 -27.18
N MET A 956 41.38 26.15 -27.88
CA MET A 956 41.81 27.54 -27.86
C MET A 956 40.82 28.41 -27.11
N THR A 957 41.28 29.57 -26.61
CA THR A 957 40.42 30.54 -25.94
C THR A 957 39.29 31.02 -26.86
N PRO A 958 38.02 30.93 -26.43
CA PRO A 958 36.86 31.19 -27.27
C PRO A 958 36.77 32.68 -27.53
N ARG A 959 36.54 33.06 -28.78
CA ARG A 959 36.36 34.46 -29.20
C ARG A 959 34.90 34.94 -29.07
N ARG A 960 33.98 34.07 -28.68
CA ARG A 960 32.53 34.37 -28.55
C ARG A 960 32.22 35.12 -27.26
N LYS A 961 31.23 36.02 -27.32
CA LYS A 961 30.74 36.77 -26.14
C LYS A 961 30.11 35.88 -25.05
N PHE A 962 29.59 34.70 -25.40
CA PHE A 962 28.94 33.80 -24.44
C PHE A 962 29.17 32.30 -24.76
N PRO A 963 30.35 31.74 -24.44
CA PRO A 963 30.68 30.37 -24.78
C PRO A 963 30.23 29.42 -23.65
N TRP A 964 28.93 29.08 -23.63
CA TRP A 964 28.30 28.30 -22.55
C TRP A 964 28.92 26.90 -22.37
N THR A 965 29.39 26.26 -23.44
CA THR A 965 30.13 24.98 -23.40
C THR A 965 31.43 25.10 -22.62
N TRP A 966 32.13 26.23 -22.80
CA TRP A 966 33.35 26.59 -22.08
C TRP A 966 33.08 26.91 -20.60
N TRP A 967 31.95 27.55 -20.30
CA TRP A 967 31.53 27.79 -18.92
C TRP A 967 31.28 26.47 -18.16
N LEU A 968 30.60 25.51 -18.80
CA LEU A 968 30.40 24.16 -18.26
C LEU A 968 31.72 23.39 -18.10
N GLU A 969 32.63 23.47 -19.06
CA GLU A 969 33.94 22.84 -18.98
C GLU A 969 34.80 23.47 -17.86
N GLY A 970 34.74 24.79 -17.69
CA GLY A 970 35.37 25.51 -16.58
C GLY A 970 34.83 25.12 -15.20
N LEU A 971 33.52 24.92 -15.06
CA LEU A 971 32.91 24.38 -13.83
C LEU A 971 33.38 22.95 -13.54
N LYS A 972 33.45 22.11 -14.57
CA LYS A 972 33.92 20.72 -14.46
C LYS A 972 35.40 20.65 -14.07
N LEU A 973 36.24 21.50 -14.64
CA LEU A 973 37.66 21.65 -14.30
C LEU A 973 37.85 22.09 -12.84
N LYS A 974 37.09 23.11 -12.40
CA LYS A 974 37.07 23.55 -10.99
C LYS A 974 36.63 22.44 -10.03
N ALA A 975 35.59 21.69 -10.38
CA ALA A 975 35.12 20.55 -9.58
C ALA A 975 36.12 19.38 -9.53
N GLY A 976 36.97 19.24 -10.55
CA GLY A 976 38.06 18.25 -10.62
C GLY A 976 39.38 18.71 -9.99
N GLY A 977 39.48 19.97 -9.52
CA GLY A 977 40.72 20.52 -8.96
C GLY A 977 41.82 20.81 -9.99
N ILE A 978 41.48 20.86 -11.28
CA ILE A 978 42.44 21.12 -12.37
C ILE A 978 42.17 22.53 -12.92
N ARG A 979 43.22 23.33 -13.09
CA ARG A 979 43.14 24.59 -13.87
C ARG A 979 43.44 24.27 -15.33
N GLY A 980 42.53 24.61 -16.23
CA GLY A 980 42.77 24.48 -17.67
C GLY A 980 43.78 25.52 -18.15
N SER A 981 44.78 25.08 -18.93
CA SER A 981 45.83 25.92 -19.52
C SER A 981 45.61 26.02 -21.03
N TYR A 982 44.93 27.09 -21.46
CA TYR A 982 44.62 27.32 -22.86
C TYR A 982 45.67 28.24 -23.50
N ARG A 983 46.06 27.94 -24.74
CA ARG A 983 47.14 28.63 -25.44
C ARG A 983 46.66 29.12 -26.80
N SER A 984 47.22 30.22 -27.28
CA SER A 984 46.99 30.66 -28.66
C SER A 984 47.66 29.69 -29.66
N ALA A 985 47.30 29.77 -30.94
CA ALA A 985 47.91 28.91 -31.97
C ALA A 985 49.39 29.25 -32.14
N GLU A 986 49.75 30.53 -31.98
CA GLU A 986 51.12 31.04 -32.05
C GLU A 986 51.96 30.54 -30.86
N GLU A 987 51.40 30.63 -29.64
CA GLU A 987 52.04 30.09 -28.43
C GLU A 987 52.25 28.59 -28.55
N MET A 988 51.25 27.84 -29.04
CA MET A 988 51.36 26.41 -29.25
C MET A 988 52.45 26.06 -30.27
N ALA A 989 52.52 26.77 -31.40
CA ALA A 989 53.55 26.58 -32.41
C ALA A 989 54.98 26.85 -31.88
N SER A 990 55.14 27.89 -31.05
CA SER A 990 56.43 28.19 -30.38
C SER A 990 56.88 27.04 -29.48
N ARG A 991 55.98 26.52 -28.63
CA ARG A 991 56.29 25.40 -27.72
C ARG A 991 56.59 24.10 -28.45
N ILE A 992 55.93 23.85 -29.59
CA ILE A 992 56.21 22.71 -30.45
C ILE A 992 57.62 22.80 -31.04
N ALA A 993 58.03 23.98 -31.50
CA ALA A 993 59.36 24.22 -32.05
C ALA A 993 60.45 24.07 -30.97
N GLU A 994 60.21 24.58 -29.76
CA GLU A 994 61.11 24.39 -28.59
C GLU A 994 61.38 22.91 -28.29
N ALA A 995 60.40 22.03 -28.53
CA ALA A 995 60.53 20.59 -28.34
C ALA A 995 61.18 19.84 -29.53
N GLY A 996 61.68 20.53 -30.56
CA GLY A 996 62.39 19.96 -31.70
C GLY A 996 61.49 19.44 -32.84
N PHE A 997 60.21 19.80 -32.85
CA PHE A 997 59.27 19.42 -33.90
C PHE A 997 59.10 20.52 -34.96
N ALA A 998 58.99 20.12 -36.22
CA ALA A 998 58.52 20.97 -37.31
C ALA A 998 56.99 20.83 -37.47
N VAL A 999 56.28 21.95 -37.56
CA VAL A 999 54.84 21.99 -37.88
C VAL A 999 54.69 21.89 -39.39
N GLU A 1000 54.28 20.72 -39.88
CA GLU A 1000 54.03 20.45 -41.31
C GLU A 1000 52.69 21.01 -41.78
N HIS A 1001 51.71 21.02 -40.88
CA HIS A 1001 50.37 21.50 -41.16
C HIS A 1001 49.71 22.01 -39.89
N SER A 1002 49.05 23.15 -39.99
CA SER A 1002 48.19 23.69 -38.94
C SER A 1002 46.92 24.25 -39.54
N ASP A 1003 45.77 23.90 -38.99
CA ASP A 1003 44.47 24.41 -39.44
C ASP A 1003 43.47 24.48 -38.27
N PHE A 1004 42.39 25.24 -38.41
CA PHE A 1004 41.32 25.28 -37.42
C PHE A 1004 40.34 24.12 -37.62
N SER A 1005 39.91 23.52 -36.50
CA SER A 1005 38.90 22.45 -36.49
C SER A 1005 37.50 23.05 -36.27
N GLY A 1006 36.53 22.62 -37.07
CA GLY A 1006 35.16 23.10 -37.03
C GLY A 1006 34.94 24.57 -37.41
N SER A 1007 33.69 25.02 -37.32
CA SER A 1007 33.24 26.33 -37.85
C SER A 1007 33.58 27.55 -36.98
N HIS A 1008 34.10 27.36 -35.76
CA HIS A 1008 34.17 28.42 -34.76
C HIS A 1008 35.59 28.82 -34.33
N ARG A 1009 36.64 28.20 -34.92
CA ARG A 1009 38.06 28.47 -34.60
C ARG A 1009 38.41 28.36 -33.10
N GLU A 1010 37.66 27.54 -32.36
CA GLU A 1010 37.90 27.27 -30.93
C GLU A 1010 38.76 26.02 -30.73
N LEU A 1011 39.05 25.29 -31.81
CA LEU A 1011 39.92 24.12 -31.85
C LEU A 1011 40.92 24.31 -32.99
N ALA A 1012 42.17 23.87 -32.79
CA ALA A 1012 43.20 23.88 -33.84
C ALA A 1012 43.93 22.53 -33.91
N TRP A 1013 44.28 22.16 -35.14
CA TRP A 1013 45.08 21.00 -35.48
C TRP A 1013 46.54 21.40 -35.69
N PHE A 1014 47.45 20.56 -35.24
CA PHE A 1014 48.87 20.63 -35.54
C PHE A 1014 49.37 19.24 -35.94
N VAL A 1015 50.00 19.14 -37.11
CA VAL A 1015 50.68 17.93 -37.59
C VAL A 1015 52.17 18.15 -37.52
N LEU A 1016 52.85 17.31 -36.75
CA LEU A 1016 54.26 17.49 -36.40
C LEU A 1016 55.12 16.37 -36.98
N LYS A 1017 56.32 16.73 -37.42
CA LYS A 1017 57.40 15.79 -37.75
C LYS A 1017 58.66 16.16 -36.99
N LYS A 1018 59.54 15.18 -36.80
CA LYS A 1018 60.87 15.46 -36.26
C LYS A 1018 61.57 16.44 -37.18
N GLN A 1019 62.04 17.56 -36.63
CA GLN A 1019 62.95 18.43 -37.34
C GLN A 1019 64.24 17.63 -37.56
N GLY A 1020 64.67 17.48 -38.82
CA GLY A 1020 65.79 16.61 -39.15
C GLY A 1020 67.05 16.99 -38.36
N VAL A 1021 67.70 16.01 -37.74
CA VAL A 1021 69.16 16.12 -37.53
C VAL A 1021 69.72 16.14 -38.94
N LYS A 1022 70.25 17.30 -39.36
CA LYS A 1022 70.92 17.45 -40.66
C LYS A 1022 71.94 16.35 -40.88
#